data_AF-A0A3L7TDG5-F1
#
_entry.id   AF-A0A3L7TDG5-F1
#
_cell.length_a   1.000
_cell.length_b   1.000
_cell.length_c   1.000
_cell.angle_alpha   90.00
_cell.angle_beta   90.00
_cell.angle_gamma   90.00
#
_symmetry.space_group_name_H-M   'P 1'
#
loop_
_entity.id
_entity.type
_entity.pdbx_description
1 polymer ?
#
loop_
_entity_poly.entity_id
_entity_poly.type
_entity_poly.pdbx_seq_one_letter_code
_entity_poly.pdbx_strand_id
1 'polypeptide(L)'
;MPRSVATVIYLIASAFALTHDARGDLREYDLTIAERTINIAGVERQALTINGSVPGPTLFFTEGDDAVIRVHNTLDVSTSLHWHGILLPNAQDGVPMLTTPPIEPGTTFAYHFPILHAGTYWYHSHSGLQEQRGMYGAIVIAPRATAAAPVATIREEVLVLSDWTDEDPVDVMHTLMRGSNWYATRKGSLPTILGALSQGALTAYWQREWSRMAPMDLSDVAYDAFLINGQPRVAMQGTPGERVRLRIVNASASTYFYVQFAGGTMQIIAADGLDVAPIELPRVLMAIGETYDAIITIPSTGAWEFRATAHDGSGSASAFLGEGDEQRAPDVPRADNYSMTGMLKSGMESSGAMTMSADDGRPPPPYRMLRSTTATPFPDAAPRRELTLRLTGNMERYLWSINGLTINQESTIPVREGEVLRFILINDTMMHHPMHLHGHFFRVVGDQGDYSPLKHTVDVPPMGRRVIEFEANAYGDWMFHCHLLYHMELGMGRVVTYAGADHTPSLEQTMENKPFLVVDATVLSNMTTGEARVMMGLDDFAVEWQTGYKPNSDFEYNGVWSHWFDANFSTRLGTRFSDQQKETVTAFTGFDYRLPLLITARIEIDSEGDGRFGASKTFDLATRWSLVTDCSYDTTSKWDWSVGLEYQLTKQFSIVTMYDNEYGFGAGLRLQF
;
A
#
# COMPACT_ATOMS: atom_id res chain seq x y z
N MET A 1 88.09 -7.53 -26.20
CA MET A 1 87.10 -7.76 -25.12
C MET A 1 86.35 -6.46 -24.88
N PRO A 2 85.05 -6.46 -24.54
CA PRO A 2 83.87 -7.07 -25.20
C PRO A 2 82.81 -5.99 -25.58
N ARG A 3 81.91 -6.19 -26.57
CA ARG A 3 80.48 -6.64 -26.45
C ARG A 3 79.72 -5.92 -25.32
N SER A 4 78.57 -5.28 -25.49
CA SER A 4 77.47 -5.45 -26.46
C SER A 4 76.50 -4.26 -26.34
N VAL A 5 76.24 -3.57 -27.45
CA VAL A 5 75.17 -2.57 -27.63
C VAL A 5 74.09 -3.20 -28.50
N ALA A 6 73.10 -3.80 -27.88
CA ALA A 6 71.80 -4.20 -28.45
C ALA A 6 71.03 -4.89 -27.31
N THR A 7 69.74 -4.57 -27.14
CA THR A 7 68.82 -5.10 -26.09
C THR A 7 68.61 -4.21 -24.86
N VAL A 8 68.21 -2.94 -25.02
CA VAL A 8 67.46 -2.22 -23.95
C VAL A 8 66.35 -1.28 -24.48
N ILE A 9 66.25 -1.03 -25.79
CA ILE A 9 65.25 -0.05 -26.34
C ILE A 9 63.90 -0.70 -26.74
N TYR A 10 63.65 -1.97 -26.38
CA TYR A 10 62.37 -2.66 -26.67
C TYR A 10 61.59 -3.14 -25.43
N LEU A 11 61.91 -2.62 -24.24
CA LEU A 11 61.25 -2.98 -22.98
C LEU A 11 60.74 -1.78 -22.16
N ILE A 12 60.55 -0.62 -22.80
CA ILE A 12 59.90 0.56 -22.18
C ILE A 12 58.68 1.03 -23.00
N ALA A 13 58.34 0.34 -24.10
CA ALA A 13 57.14 0.62 -24.91
C ALA A 13 56.00 -0.40 -24.71
N SER A 14 56.10 -1.29 -23.70
CA SER A 14 55.14 -2.39 -23.49
C SER A 14 54.58 -2.45 -22.06
N ALA A 15 54.78 -1.41 -21.25
CA ALA A 15 54.27 -1.33 -19.88
C ALA A 15 53.23 -0.22 -19.67
N PHE A 16 52.70 0.36 -20.76
CA PHE A 16 51.65 1.39 -20.73
C PHE A 16 50.39 0.99 -21.51
N ALA A 17 50.13 -0.30 -21.60
CA ALA A 17 48.84 -0.83 -22.02
C ALA A 17 48.55 -2.06 -21.15
N LEU A 18 47.36 -2.11 -20.56
CA LEU A 18 46.87 -3.10 -19.58
C LEU A 18 47.03 -2.72 -18.10
N THR A 19 46.71 -1.48 -17.74
CA THR A 19 45.72 -1.31 -16.66
C THR A 19 44.36 -1.25 -17.35
N HIS A 20 43.76 -2.42 -17.62
CA HIS A 20 42.32 -2.43 -17.89
C HIS A 20 41.67 -1.89 -16.63
N ASP A 21 40.93 -0.82 -16.81
CA ASP A 21 40.23 -0.09 -15.78
C ASP A 21 39.41 -1.07 -14.92
N ALA A 22 39.62 -1.04 -13.61
CA ALA A 22 38.87 -1.86 -12.68
C ALA A 22 37.52 -1.21 -12.27
N ARG A 23 37.16 -0.09 -12.90
CA ARG A 23 35.92 0.68 -12.70
C ARG A 23 34.99 0.44 -13.89
N GLY A 24 33.68 0.35 -13.64
CA GLY A 24 32.68 0.24 -14.73
C GLY A 24 32.52 1.55 -15.48
N ASP A 25 31.63 1.56 -16.47
CA ASP A 25 31.41 2.74 -17.32
C ASP A 25 30.59 3.80 -16.56
N LEU A 26 30.84 5.08 -16.84
CA LEU A 26 29.93 6.15 -16.46
C LEU A 26 28.64 6.03 -17.29
N ARG A 27 27.49 5.88 -16.62
CA ARG A 27 26.16 5.83 -17.24
C ARG A 27 25.37 7.06 -16.85
N GLU A 28 24.95 7.83 -17.84
CA GLU A 28 24.21 9.07 -17.63
C GLU A 28 22.78 8.97 -18.16
N TYR A 29 21.83 9.48 -17.37
CA TYR A 29 20.42 9.59 -17.73
C TYR A 29 19.88 10.98 -17.41
N ASP A 30 19.01 11.49 -18.26
CA ASP A 30 18.23 12.71 -18.04
C ASP A 30 16.74 12.33 -18.00
N LEU A 31 16.11 12.57 -16.85
CA LEU A 31 14.72 12.25 -16.55
C LEU A 31 13.95 13.55 -16.34
N THR A 32 13.04 13.88 -17.26
CA THR A 32 12.18 15.06 -17.16
C THR A 32 10.82 14.64 -16.61
N ILE A 33 10.48 15.15 -15.43
CA ILE A 33 9.17 14.96 -14.81
C ILE A 33 8.27 16.11 -15.26
N ALA A 34 7.15 15.75 -15.89
CA ALA A 34 6.19 16.71 -16.42
C ALA A 34 4.75 16.19 -16.31
N GLU A 35 3.81 17.11 -16.09
CA GLU A 35 2.39 16.81 -16.17
C GLU A 35 1.92 16.71 -17.63
N ARG A 36 1.15 15.67 -17.94
CA ARG A 36 0.54 15.48 -19.27
C ARG A 36 -0.85 14.89 -19.16
N THR A 37 -1.72 15.31 -20.07
CA THR A 37 -3.01 14.67 -20.27
C THR A 37 -2.81 13.33 -20.99
N ILE A 38 -3.24 12.25 -20.36
CA ILE A 38 -3.25 10.89 -20.93
C ILE A 38 -4.63 10.27 -20.78
N ASN A 39 -4.90 9.21 -21.55
CA ASN A 39 -6.13 8.44 -21.47
C ASN A 39 -5.77 6.95 -21.33
N ILE A 40 -5.79 6.45 -20.09
CA ILE A 40 -5.47 5.05 -19.77
C ILE A 40 -6.75 4.22 -19.59
N ALA A 41 -7.69 4.70 -18.78
CA ALA A 41 -8.91 3.97 -18.42
C ALA A 41 -10.16 4.42 -19.21
N GLY A 42 -9.97 5.11 -20.34
CA GLY A 42 -11.05 5.61 -21.18
C GLY A 42 -11.42 7.06 -20.91
N VAL A 43 -10.85 7.69 -19.88
CA VAL A 43 -11.07 9.09 -19.54
C VAL A 43 -9.75 9.87 -19.57
N GLU A 44 -9.76 11.08 -20.13
CA GLU A 44 -8.60 11.97 -20.12
C GLU A 44 -8.32 12.50 -18.70
N ARG A 45 -7.09 12.33 -18.24
CA ARG A 45 -6.62 12.74 -16.91
C ARG A 45 -5.20 13.29 -16.95
N GLN A 46 -4.92 14.21 -16.01
CA GLN A 46 -3.57 14.72 -15.81
C GLN A 46 -2.72 13.72 -15.04
N ALA A 47 -1.75 13.14 -15.73
CA ALA A 47 -0.76 12.24 -15.17
C ALA A 47 0.59 12.93 -15.01
N LEU A 48 1.40 12.39 -14.11
CA LEU A 48 2.81 12.73 -14.01
C LEU A 48 3.60 11.74 -14.86
N THR A 49 4.37 12.26 -15.81
CA THR A 49 5.14 11.47 -16.77
C THR A 49 6.63 11.66 -16.55
N ILE A 50 7.41 10.62 -16.82
CA ILE A 50 8.88 10.69 -16.82
C ILE A 50 9.34 10.49 -18.26
N ASN A 51 9.97 11.52 -18.85
CA ASN A 51 10.28 11.58 -20.27
C ASN A 51 9.05 11.39 -21.19
N GLY A 52 7.87 11.79 -20.73
CA GLY A 52 6.64 11.79 -21.50
C GLY A 52 5.87 10.47 -21.52
N SER A 53 6.26 9.47 -20.73
CA SER A 53 5.55 8.19 -20.59
C SER A 53 5.20 7.85 -19.14
N VAL A 54 4.22 6.96 -18.99
CA VAL A 54 3.90 6.20 -17.78
C VAL A 54 3.82 4.73 -18.17
N PRO A 55 4.64 3.82 -17.60
CA PRO A 55 5.78 4.10 -16.74
C PRO A 55 6.85 4.99 -17.41
N GLY A 56 7.76 5.53 -16.61
CA GLY A 56 9.00 6.12 -17.08
C GLY A 56 9.90 5.12 -17.81
N PRO A 57 10.97 5.60 -18.49
CA PRO A 57 11.89 4.73 -19.22
C PRO A 57 12.59 3.73 -18.31
N THR A 58 12.82 2.51 -18.79
CA THR A 58 13.69 1.54 -18.10
C THR A 58 15.15 2.03 -18.15
N LEU A 59 15.79 2.10 -16.99
CA LEU A 59 17.21 2.40 -16.88
C LEU A 59 18.01 1.11 -16.92
N PHE A 60 19.09 1.09 -17.70
CA PHE A 60 19.93 -0.08 -17.88
C PHE A 60 21.35 0.22 -17.41
N PHE A 61 21.86 -0.62 -16.51
CA PHE A 61 23.21 -0.52 -15.99
C PHE A 61 23.91 -1.88 -16.09
N THR A 62 25.24 -1.87 -15.95
CA THR A 62 26.03 -3.06 -15.65
C THR A 62 26.60 -2.94 -14.24
N GLU A 63 26.72 -4.05 -13.53
CA GLU A 63 27.32 -4.08 -12.20
C GLU A 63 28.72 -3.43 -12.18
N GLY A 64 28.85 -2.46 -11.29
CA GLY A 64 30.00 -1.60 -11.05
C GLY A 64 30.18 -0.44 -12.05
N ASP A 65 29.19 -0.15 -12.88
CA ASP A 65 29.03 1.17 -13.53
C ASP A 65 28.88 2.28 -12.47
N ASP A 66 29.20 3.51 -12.84
CA ASP A 66 28.91 4.71 -12.03
C ASP A 66 27.68 5.42 -12.63
N ALA A 67 26.62 5.60 -11.85
CA ALA A 67 25.38 6.23 -12.30
C ALA A 67 25.40 7.74 -12.06
N VAL A 68 25.02 8.51 -13.07
CA VAL A 68 24.66 9.94 -12.96
C VAL A 68 23.28 10.16 -13.56
N ILE A 69 22.29 10.41 -12.71
CA ILE A 69 20.89 10.56 -13.13
C ILE A 69 20.43 11.98 -12.80
N ARG A 70 20.16 12.78 -13.84
CA ARG A 70 19.67 14.15 -13.72
C ARG A 70 18.15 14.13 -13.80
N VAL A 71 17.51 14.61 -12.74
CA VAL A 71 16.06 14.66 -12.63
C VAL A 71 15.62 16.10 -12.73
N HIS A 72 14.92 16.45 -13.81
CA HIS A 72 14.39 17.78 -14.08
C HIS A 72 12.94 17.85 -13.63
N ASN A 73 12.64 18.71 -12.66
CA ASN A 73 11.28 18.94 -12.21
C ASN A 73 10.67 20.10 -13.01
N THR A 74 9.71 19.81 -13.90
CA THR A 74 8.95 20.84 -14.63
C THR A 74 7.55 21.05 -14.06
N LEU A 75 7.24 20.49 -12.90
CA LEU A 75 6.00 20.69 -12.17
C LEU A 75 6.00 22.05 -11.45
N ASP A 76 4.84 22.45 -10.94
CA ASP A 76 4.65 23.61 -10.06
C ASP A 76 4.81 23.26 -8.56
N VAL A 77 5.00 21.98 -8.24
CA VAL A 77 5.24 21.43 -6.89
C VAL A 77 6.59 20.73 -6.81
N SER A 78 7.14 20.59 -5.61
CA SER A 78 8.35 19.82 -5.35
C SER A 78 8.14 18.33 -5.67
N THR A 79 9.23 17.64 -5.99
CA THR A 79 9.21 16.20 -6.27
C THR A 79 10.49 15.52 -5.79
N SER A 80 10.53 14.19 -5.88
CA SER A 80 11.68 13.36 -5.57
C SER A 80 11.61 12.07 -6.39
N LEU A 81 12.72 11.36 -6.51
CA LEU A 81 12.74 9.97 -6.98
C LEU A 81 13.60 9.12 -6.04
N HIS A 82 13.03 8.03 -5.56
CA HIS A 82 13.71 6.97 -4.82
C HIS A 82 14.11 5.82 -5.74
N TRP A 83 15.26 5.20 -5.45
CA TRP A 83 15.85 4.09 -6.22
C TRP A 83 15.62 2.76 -5.50
N HIS A 84 14.40 2.25 -5.59
CA HIS A 84 13.92 1.10 -4.83
C HIS A 84 14.78 -0.16 -5.01
N GLY A 85 15.35 -0.62 -3.90
CA GLY A 85 16.20 -1.82 -3.85
C GLY A 85 17.67 -1.60 -4.23
N ILE A 86 18.07 -0.37 -4.57
CA ILE A 86 19.46 -0.02 -4.87
C ILE A 86 20.23 0.25 -3.57
N LEU A 87 21.42 -0.35 -3.45
CA LEU A 87 22.36 -0.01 -2.38
C LEU A 87 23.20 1.19 -2.83
N LEU A 88 23.02 2.31 -2.15
CA LEU A 88 23.61 3.60 -2.52
C LEU A 88 24.02 4.40 -1.28
N PRO A 89 24.83 5.46 -1.42
CA PRO A 89 25.09 6.38 -0.31
C PRO A 89 23.79 7.04 0.16
N ASN A 90 23.58 7.16 1.47
CA ASN A 90 22.34 7.66 2.06
C ASN A 90 21.83 8.97 1.44
N ALA A 91 22.70 9.94 1.18
CA ALA A 91 22.31 11.22 0.58
C ALA A 91 21.73 11.13 -0.86
N GLN A 92 21.85 9.98 -1.51
CA GLN A 92 21.36 9.69 -2.87
C GLN A 92 20.06 8.90 -2.88
N ASP A 93 19.50 8.57 -1.71
CA ASP A 93 18.36 7.67 -1.55
C ASP A 93 17.05 8.24 -2.10
N GLY A 94 16.91 9.57 -2.12
CA GLY A 94 15.79 10.22 -2.78
C GLY A 94 14.53 10.33 -1.93
N VAL A 95 14.63 10.20 -0.60
CA VAL A 95 13.54 10.50 0.32
C VAL A 95 13.62 11.99 0.70
N PRO A 96 12.65 12.82 0.28
CA PRO A 96 12.70 14.26 0.49
C PRO A 96 12.72 14.59 1.98
N MET A 97 13.46 15.63 2.35
CA MET A 97 13.64 16.12 3.74
C MET A 97 14.40 15.19 4.69
N LEU A 98 14.40 13.88 4.45
CA LEU A 98 15.10 12.89 5.27
C LEU A 98 16.53 12.66 4.80
N THR A 99 16.69 12.20 3.56
CA THR A 99 18.00 11.76 3.02
C THR A 99 18.48 12.66 1.89
N THR A 100 17.57 13.12 1.05
CA THR A 100 17.86 13.94 -0.13
C THR A 100 17.00 15.20 -0.09
N PRO A 101 17.51 16.38 -0.50
CA PRO A 101 16.66 17.57 -0.61
C PRO A 101 15.55 17.36 -1.66
N PRO A 102 14.35 17.94 -1.46
CA PRO A 102 13.33 17.94 -2.49
C PRO A 102 13.83 18.63 -3.76
N ILE A 103 13.38 18.14 -4.92
CA ILE A 103 13.65 18.76 -6.22
C ILE A 103 12.59 19.83 -6.45
N GLU A 104 12.96 21.09 -6.21
CA GLU A 104 12.06 22.24 -6.30
C GLU A 104 11.53 22.48 -7.73
N PRO A 105 10.35 23.11 -7.89
CA PRO A 105 9.78 23.48 -9.19
C PRO A 105 10.77 24.19 -10.11
N GLY A 106 10.89 23.72 -11.35
CA GLY A 106 11.76 24.30 -12.37
C GLY A 106 13.26 24.03 -12.16
N THR A 107 13.64 23.22 -11.18
CA THR A 107 15.04 22.90 -10.87
C THR A 107 15.45 21.51 -11.35
N THR A 108 16.73 21.19 -11.19
CA THR A 108 17.29 19.88 -11.53
C THR A 108 18.17 19.42 -10.39
N PHE A 109 17.99 18.16 -9.99
CA PHE A 109 18.88 17.48 -9.06
C PHE A 109 19.61 16.36 -9.79
N ALA A 110 20.90 16.18 -9.48
CA ALA A 110 21.70 15.12 -10.07
C ALA A 110 22.05 14.09 -8.98
N TYR A 111 21.63 12.85 -9.19
CA TYR A 111 21.98 11.71 -8.35
C TYR A 111 23.26 11.05 -8.87
N HIS A 112 24.17 10.73 -7.96
CA HIS A 112 25.50 10.20 -8.26
C HIS A 112 25.81 9.04 -7.30
N PHE A 113 25.80 7.81 -7.80
CA PHE A 113 26.11 6.63 -6.98
C PHE A 113 26.69 5.47 -7.81
N PRO A 114 27.54 4.63 -7.20
CA PRO A 114 28.04 3.43 -7.87
C PRO A 114 26.97 2.35 -7.92
N ILE A 115 26.96 1.55 -8.98
CA ILE A 115 26.08 0.39 -9.12
C ILE A 115 26.76 -0.83 -8.48
N LEU A 116 26.30 -1.26 -7.31
CA LEU A 116 27.01 -2.27 -6.50
C LEU A 116 26.55 -3.72 -6.73
N HIS A 117 25.38 -3.91 -7.34
CA HIS A 117 24.76 -5.22 -7.47
C HIS A 117 23.94 -5.32 -8.75
N ALA A 118 23.75 -6.54 -9.24
CA ALA A 118 22.92 -6.85 -10.39
C ALA A 118 21.49 -7.21 -9.97
N GLY A 119 20.54 -7.17 -10.91
CA GLY A 119 19.15 -7.56 -10.65
C GLY A 119 18.10 -6.72 -11.37
N THR A 120 16.85 -6.96 -11.01
CA THR A 120 15.67 -6.18 -11.42
C THR A 120 15.21 -5.31 -10.25
N TYR A 121 15.21 -4.00 -10.46
CA TYR A 121 14.84 -2.98 -9.48
C TYR A 121 13.94 -1.94 -10.15
N TRP A 122 13.60 -0.88 -9.45
CA TRP A 122 12.72 0.16 -9.97
C TRP A 122 12.96 1.50 -9.27
N TYR A 123 12.34 2.55 -9.77
CA TYR A 123 12.38 3.88 -9.18
C TYR A 123 10.98 4.47 -9.18
N HIS A 124 10.67 5.30 -8.19
CA HIS A 124 9.36 5.92 -8.04
C HIS A 124 9.45 7.23 -7.26
N SER A 125 8.38 8.05 -7.31
CA SER A 125 8.32 9.25 -6.47
C SER A 125 8.16 8.87 -5.01
N HIS A 126 8.91 9.56 -4.15
CA HIS A 126 8.77 9.48 -2.71
C HIS A 126 8.20 10.80 -2.13
N SER A 127 7.45 11.55 -2.96
CA SER A 127 6.80 12.81 -2.58
C SER A 127 5.28 12.69 -2.64
N GLY A 128 4.64 12.68 -1.46
CA GLY A 128 3.20 12.53 -1.30
C GLY A 128 2.59 11.41 -2.15
N LEU A 129 1.50 11.72 -2.85
CA LEU A 129 0.75 10.75 -3.68
C LEU A 129 1.14 10.76 -5.17
N GLN A 130 2.32 11.28 -5.51
CA GLN A 130 2.77 11.41 -6.91
C GLN A 130 2.96 10.06 -7.61
N GLU A 131 3.33 9.01 -6.88
CA GLU A 131 3.48 7.65 -7.42
C GLU A 131 2.21 7.16 -8.12
N GLN A 132 1.04 7.28 -7.47
CA GLN A 132 -0.26 6.89 -8.03
C GLN A 132 -0.58 7.60 -9.35
N ARG A 133 -0.03 8.80 -9.57
CA ARG A 133 -0.25 9.62 -10.78
C ARG A 133 0.63 9.22 -11.97
N GLY A 134 1.52 8.24 -11.82
CA GLY A 134 2.37 7.73 -12.91
C GLY A 134 3.88 7.87 -12.71
N MET A 135 4.34 8.31 -11.53
CA MET A 135 5.76 8.53 -11.26
C MET A 135 6.50 7.27 -10.82
N TYR A 136 6.73 6.35 -11.75
CA TYR A 136 7.50 5.12 -11.53
C TYR A 136 8.10 4.58 -12.83
N GLY A 137 9.18 3.80 -12.73
CA GLY A 137 9.83 3.13 -13.86
C GLY A 137 10.80 2.03 -13.41
N ALA A 138 11.27 1.20 -14.34
CA ALA A 138 12.12 0.05 -14.01
C ALA A 138 13.63 0.35 -14.09
N ILE A 139 14.42 -0.44 -13.38
CA ILE A 139 15.88 -0.48 -13.46
C ILE A 139 16.29 -1.93 -13.70
N VAL A 140 17.11 -2.16 -14.72
CA VAL A 140 17.69 -3.48 -15.00
C VAL A 140 19.21 -3.37 -14.94
N ILE A 141 19.81 -4.17 -14.07
CA ILE A 141 21.25 -4.18 -13.88
C ILE A 141 21.80 -5.54 -14.29
N ALA A 142 22.58 -5.55 -15.36
CA ALA A 142 23.24 -6.74 -15.85
C ALA A 142 24.41 -7.13 -14.94
N PRO A 143 24.62 -8.43 -14.65
CA PRO A 143 25.81 -8.87 -13.92
C PRO A 143 27.06 -8.58 -14.73
N ARG A 144 28.17 -8.28 -14.04
CA ARG A 144 29.44 -8.06 -14.72
C ARG A 144 29.90 -9.36 -15.37
N ALA A 145 30.08 -9.33 -16.69
CA ALA A 145 30.62 -10.49 -17.41
C ALA A 145 32.03 -10.82 -16.90
N THR A 146 32.27 -12.09 -16.54
CA THR A 146 33.60 -12.58 -16.18
C THR A 146 34.06 -13.65 -17.16
N ALA A 147 35.37 -13.83 -17.29
CA ALA A 147 35.94 -14.89 -18.14
C ALA A 147 35.50 -16.32 -17.72
N ALA A 148 35.03 -16.49 -16.47
CA ALA A 148 34.56 -17.76 -15.93
C ALA A 148 33.04 -17.98 -16.05
N ALA A 149 32.26 -16.92 -16.24
CA ALA A 149 30.80 -16.98 -16.36
C ALA A 149 30.34 -15.99 -17.45
N PRO A 150 30.36 -16.38 -18.74
CA PRO A 150 29.74 -15.58 -19.79
C PRO A 150 28.23 -15.48 -19.54
N VAL A 151 27.66 -14.28 -19.65
CA VAL A 151 26.22 -14.06 -19.45
C VAL A 151 25.45 -14.82 -20.53
N ALA A 152 24.64 -15.80 -20.11
CA ALA A 152 23.78 -16.54 -21.03
C ALA A 152 22.76 -15.59 -21.67
N THR A 153 22.71 -15.55 -23.00
CA THR A 153 21.78 -14.71 -23.76
C THR A 153 20.41 -15.38 -23.84
N ILE A 154 19.63 -15.26 -22.76
CA ILE A 154 18.18 -15.44 -22.82
C ILE A 154 17.59 -14.06 -23.12
N ARG A 155 16.59 -13.98 -24.01
CA ARG A 155 15.88 -12.71 -24.25
C ARG A 155 15.18 -12.29 -22.97
N GLU A 156 15.30 -11.01 -22.63
CA GLU A 156 14.71 -10.44 -21.42
C GLU A 156 13.61 -9.46 -21.80
N GLU A 157 12.49 -9.52 -21.07
CA GLU A 157 11.36 -8.62 -21.22
C GLU A 157 11.01 -8.03 -19.85
N VAL A 158 10.82 -6.71 -19.79
CA VAL A 158 10.48 -6.01 -18.54
C VAL A 158 8.99 -5.78 -18.48
N LEU A 159 8.36 -6.22 -17.38
CA LEU A 159 6.93 -6.07 -17.10
C LEU A 159 6.76 -5.22 -15.85
N VAL A 160 6.38 -3.95 -16.03
CA VAL A 160 6.04 -3.04 -14.93
C VAL A 160 4.54 -3.09 -14.71
N LEU A 161 4.13 -3.67 -13.59
CA LEU A 161 2.74 -3.75 -13.15
C LEU A 161 2.38 -2.47 -12.40
N SER A 162 1.17 -1.96 -12.61
CA SER A 162 0.64 -0.86 -11.83
C SER A 162 -0.88 -0.85 -11.80
N ASP A 163 -1.45 -0.04 -10.91
CA ASP A 163 -2.85 0.32 -10.88
C ASP A 163 -3.05 1.77 -11.33
N TRP A 164 -4.26 2.08 -11.79
CA TRP A 164 -4.61 3.41 -12.29
C TRP A 164 -6.00 3.81 -11.78
N THR A 165 -6.10 5.03 -11.28
CA THR A 165 -7.36 5.68 -10.94
C THR A 165 -7.51 6.96 -11.74
N ASP A 166 -8.73 7.22 -12.21
CA ASP A 166 -9.10 8.49 -12.81
C ASP A 166 -9.47 9.55 -11.75
N GLU A 167 -9.36 9.24 -10.45
CA GLU A 167 -9.57 10.17 -9.36
C GLU A 167 -8.27 10.90 -8.98
N ASP A 168 -8.38 12.12 -8.47
CA ASP A 168 -7.24 12.75 -7.80
C ASP A 168 -6.89 11.89 -6.56
N PRO A 169 -5.63 11.46 -6.37
CA PRO A 169 -5.25 10.66 -5.21
C PRO A 169 -5.56 11.33 -3.86
N VAL A 170 -5.59 12.67 -3.80
CA VAL A 170 -6.02 13.40 -2.59
C VAL A 170 -7.51 13.18 -2.33
N ASP A 171 -8.35 13.15 -3.36
CA ASP A 171 -9.77 12.82 -3.24
C ASP A 171 -9.99 11.36 -2.85
N VAL A 172 -9.12 10.46 -3.32
CA VAL A 172 -9.12 9.05 -2.90
C VAL A 172 -8.84 8.98 -1.40
N MET A 173 -7.77 9.64 -0.94
CA MET A 173 -7.41 9.73 0.47
C MET A 173 -8.56 10.28 1.33
N HIS A 174 -9.18 11.39 0.92
CA HIS A 174 -10.33 11.95 1.63
C HIS A 174 -11.49 10.95 1.70
N THR A 175 -11.75 10.20 0.62
CA THR A 175 -12.82 9.19 0.60
C THR A 175 -12.56 8.05 1.58
N LEU A 176 -11.30 7.62 1.71
CA LEU A 176 -10.87 6.60 2.65
C LEU A 176 -10.99 7.09 4.10
N MET A 177 -10.53 8.31 4.38
CA MET A 177 -10.58 8.90 5.72
C MET A 177 -12.00 9.17 6.25
N ARG A 178 -12.97 9.34 5.35
CA ARG A 178 -14.39 9.46 5.73
C ARG A 178 -15.04 8.13 6.15
N GLY A 179 -14.36 6.99 5.95
CA GLY A 179 -14.90 5.66 6.22
C GLY A 179 -16.02 5.25 5.25
N SER A 180 -15.97 5.75 4.01
CA SER A 180 -17.01 5.45 3.01
C SER A 180 -16.89 4.03 2.45
N ASN A 181 -18.01 3.32 2.37
CA ASN A 181 -18.08 2.01 1.68
C ASN A 181 -17.97 2.10 0.15
N TRP A 182 -17.75 3.30 -0.44
CA TRP A 182 -17.75 3.53 -1.88
C TRP A 182 -16.83 2.58 -2.67
N TYR A 183 -15.57 2.43 -2.24
CA TYR A 183 -14.62 1.58 -2.95
C TYR A 183 -14.97 0.09 -2.81
N ALA A 184 -15.34 -0.36 -1.62
CA ALA A 184 -15.83 -1.73 -1.39
C ALA A 184 -17.05 -2.04 -2.28
N THR A 185 -17.96 -1.08 -2.43
CA THR A 185 -19.10 -1.16 -3.35
C THR A 185 -18.66 -1.26 -4.81
N ARG A 186 -17.73 -0.40 -5.27
CA ARG A 186 -17.24 -0.41 -6.66
C ARG A 186 -16.54 -1.71 -7.04
N LYS A 187 -15.73 -2.27 -6.13
CA LYS A 187 -15.07 -3.57 -6.33
C LYS A 187 -16.05 -4.75 -6.27
N GLY A 188 -17.22 -4.53 -5.66
CA GLY A 188 -18.15 -5.61 -5.32
C GLY A 188 -17.65 -6.46 -4.16
N SER A 189 -16.79 -5.90 -3.30
CA SER A 189 -16.25 -6.58 -2.12
C SER A 189 -17.07 -6.38 -0.86
N LEU A 190 -17.95 -5.36 -0.81
CA LEU A 190 -18.80 -5.08 0.35
C LEU A 190 -19.73 -6.28 0.68
N PRO A 191 -19.59 -6.89 1.87
CA PRO A 191 -20.50 -7.95 2.27
C PRO A 191 -21.87 -7.38 2.65
N THR A 192 -22.94 -7.91 2.07
CA THR A 192 -24.30 -7.41 2.28
C THR A 192 -25.22 -8.52 2.80
N ILE A 193 -26.31 -8.17 3.45
CA ILE A 193 -27.28 -9.16 3.97
C ILE A 193 -27.88 -9.98 2.82
N LEU A 194 -28.31 -9.32 1.73
CA LEU A 194 -28.87 -10.03 0.57
C LEU A 194 -27.80 -10.83 -0.18
N GLY A 195 -26.55 -10.35 -0.23
CA GLY A 195 -25.43 -11.11 -0.75
C GLY A 195 -25.18 -12.39 0.06
N ALA A 196 -25.14 -12.29 1.38
CA ALA A 196 -25.02 -13.43 2.28
C ALA A 196 -26.19 -14.42 2.12
N LEU A 197 -27.43 -13.93 1.99
CA LEU A 197 -28.60 -14.77 1.73
C LEU A 197 -28.47 -15.54 0.42
N SER A 198 -28.09 -14.86 -0.67
CA SER A 198 -27.97 -15.48 -2.00
C SER A 198 -26.86 -16.54 -2.08
N GLN A 199 -25.83 -16.43 -1.23
CA GLN A 199 -24.73 -17.39 -1.14
C GLN A 199 -24.91 -18.44 -0.03
N GLY A 200 -26.04 -18.42 0.70
CA GLY A 200 -26.27 -19.33 1.83
C GLY A 200 -25.35 -19.08 3.03
N ALA A 201 -24.76 -17.89 3.13
CA ALA A 201 -23.74 -17.50 4.11
C ALA A 201 -24.27 -16.58 5.24
N LEU A 202 -25.59 -16.50 5.46
CA LEU A 202 -26.19 -15.64 6.49
C LEU A 202 -25.64 -15.90 7.89
N THR A 203 -25.42 -17.16 8.26
CA THR A 203 -24.85 -17.51 9.57
C THR A 203 -23.44 -16.94 9.72
N ALA A 204 -22.60 -17.04 8.68
CA ALA A 204 -21.25 -16.52 8.69
C ALA A 204 -21.24 -14.98 8.76
N TYR A 205 -22.15 -14.33 8.02
CA TYR A 205 -22.35 -12.88 8.08
C TYR A 205 -22.66 -12.43 9.52
N TRP A 206 -23.69 -13.00 10.16
CA TRP A 206 -24.07 -12.60 11.52
C TRP A 206 -23.02 -12.97 12.58
N GLN A 207 -22.29 -14.07 12.39
CA GLN A 207 -21.20 -14.45 13.28
C GLN A 207 -20.05 -13.44 13.23
N ARG A 208 -19.71 -12.92 12.03
CA ARG A 208 -18.73 -11.84 11.87
C ARG A 208 -19.23 -10.53 12.48
N GLU A 209 -20.47 -10.13 12.21
CA GLU A 209 -21.05 -8.94 12.84
C GLU A 209 -20.96 -9.04 14.38
N TRP A 210 -21.23 -10.21 14.94
CA TRP A 210 -21.14 -10.46 16.39
C TRP A 210 -19.71 -10.33 16.95
N SER A 211 -18.68 -10.70 16.17
CA SER A 211 -17.28 -10.65 16.61
C SER A 211 -16.69 -9.24 16.63
N ARG A 212 -17.46 -8.22 16.23
CA ARG A 212 -17.02 -6.81 16.13
C ARG A 212 -15.88 -6.59 15.14
N MET A 213 -15.64 -7.55 14.25
CA MET A 213 -14.64 -7.41 13.20
C MET A 213 -15.29 -6.83 11.96
N ALA A 214 -14.72 -5.74 11.45
CA ALA A 214 -15.06 -5.24 10.13
C ALA A 214 -14.79 -6.32 9.07
N PRO A 215 -15.51 -6.30 7.93
CA PRO A 215 -15.16 -7.10 6.76
C PRO A 215 -13.68 -6.98 6.41
N MET A 216 -13.07 -8.08 5.96
CA MET A 216 -11.76 -8.02 5.31
C MET A 216 -11.92 -7.24 3.99
N ASP A 217 -11.09 -6.22 3.79
CA ASP A 217 -10.87 -5.61 2.48
C ASP A 217 -9.45 -5.96 2.02
N LEU A 218 -9.32 -6.43 0.77
CA LEU A 218 -8.04 -6.90 0.23
C LEU A 218 -7.24 -5.81 -0.51
N SER A 219 -7.89 -4.69 -0.80
CA SER A 219 -7.34 -3.49 -1.44
C SER A 219 -8.18 -2.33 -0.96
N ASP A 220 -7.65 -1.17 -0.57
CA ASP A 220 -8.53 -0.08 -0.11
C ASP A 220 -9.28 0.63 -1.23
N VAL A 221 -8.62 0.77 -2.38
CA VAL A 221 -9.07 1.59 -3.50
C VAL A 221 -9.70 0.72 -4.58
N ALA A 222 -10.76 1.23 -5.22
CA ALA A 222 -11.28 0.66 -6.45
C ALA A 222 -10.65 1.36 -7.66
N TYR A 223 -9.76 0.66 -8.35
CA TYR A 223 -9.06 1.18 -9.52
C TYR A 223 -9.89 1.09 -10.80
N ASP A 224 -9.60 1.98 -11.74
CA ASP A 224 -10.26 2.08 -13.04
C ASP A 224 -9.58 1.19 -14.09
N ALA A 225 -8.26 1.01 -13.96
CA ALA A 225 -7.50 0.07 -14.77
C ALA A 225 -6.33 -0.55 -14.00
N PHE A 226 -5.94 -1.74 -14.43
CA PHE A 226 -4.69 -2.39 -14.06
C PHE A 226 -3.82 -2.47 -15.31
N LEU A 227 -2.52 -2.29 -15.17
CA LEU A 227 -1.62 -2.07 -16.30
C LEU A 227 -0.41 -3.00 -16.27
N ILE A 228 0.05 -3.38 -17.46
CA ILE A 228 1.40 -3.86 -17.72
C ILE A 228 2.03 -2.87 -18.69
N ASN A 229 3.19 -2.30 -18.35
CA ASN A 229 3.88 -1.32 -19.18
C ASN A 229 2.96 -0.16 -19.64
N GLY A 230 2.09 0.30 -18.73
CA GLY A 230 1.22 1.46 -18.95
C GLY A 230 -0.06 1.17 -19.74
N GLN A 231 -0.36 -0.09 -20.05
CA GLN A 231 -1.54 -0.48 -20.83
C GLN A 231 -2.27 -1.66 -20.18
N PRO A 232 -3.62 -1.72 -20.24
CA PRO A 232 -4.38 -2.88 -19.79
C PRO A 232 -4.04 -4.15 -20.59
N ARG A 233 -3.63 -3.96 -21.86
CA ARG A 233 -3.26 -5.04 -22.77
C ARG A 233 -2.02 -4.65 -23.59
N VAL A 234 -0.99 -5.49 -23.53
CA VAL A 234 0.25 -5.35 -24.33
C VAL A 234 0.46 -6.57 -25.22
N ALA A 235 0.98 -6.37 -26.43
CA ALA A 235 1.46 -7.43 -27.31
C ALA A 235 2.99 -7.42 -27.33
N MET A 236 3.61 -8.59 -27.23
CA MET A 236 5.05 -8.79 -27.17
C MET A 236 5.46 -9.87 -28.16
N GLN A 237 6.68 -9.74 -28.69
CA GLN A 237 7.19 -10.74 -29.63
C GLN A 237 7.37 -12.09 -28.93
N GLY A 238 7.26 -13.19 -29.66
CA GLY A 238 7.43 -14.51 -29.10
C GLY A 238 7.45 -15.60 -30.16
N THR A 239 8.46 -16.47 -30.08
CA THR A 239 8.62 -17.60 -30.99
C THR A 239 8.36 -18.92 -30.25
N PRO A 240 7.65 -19.90 -30.83
CA PRO A 240 7.47 -21.21 -30.22
C PRO A 240 8.81 -21.87 -29.82
N GLY A 241 8.89 -22.39 -28.60
CA GLY A 241 10.09 -22.98 -28.00
C GLY A 241 11.10 -21.97 -27.45
N GLU A 242 10.89 -20.66 -27.68
CA GLU A 242 11.75 -19.61 -27.13
C GLU A 242 11.62 -19.55 -25.61
N ARG A 243 12.77 -19.47 -24.93
CA ARG A 243 12.85 -19.17 -23.50
C ARG A 243 12.99 -17.66 -23.34
N VAL A 244 12.15 -17.08 -22.50
CA VAL A 244 12.14 -15.63 -22.22
C VAL A 244 12.26 -15.43 -20.71
N ARG A 245 13.16 -14.54 -20.27
CA ARG A 245 13.21 -14.05 -18.88
C ARG A 245 12.30 -12.85 -18.76
N LEU A 246 11.22 -12.99 -18.01
CA LEU A 246 10.35 -11.90 -17.61
C LEU A 246 10.93 -11.27 -16.34
N ARG A 247 11.20 -9.97 -16.38
CA ARG A 247 11.62 -9.14 -15.24
C ARG A 247 10.40 -8.36 -14.75
N ILE A 248 9.76 -8.85 -13.71
CA ILE A 248 8.46 -8.38 -13.25
C ILE A 248 8.67 -7.43 -12.07
N VAL A 249 8.11 -6.23 -12.17
CA VAL A 249 8.15 -5.18 -11.14
C VAL A 249 6.71 -4.85 -10.75
N ASN A 250 6.39 -4.89 -9.46
CA ASN A 250 5.09 -4.39 -9.00
C ASN A 250 5.24 -2.96 -8.47
N ALA A 251 4.94 -1.99 -9.34
CA ALA A 251 5.01 -0.55 -9.10
C ALA A 251 3.61 0.06 -8.83
N SER A 252 2.66 -0.75 -8.38
CA SER A 252 1.33 -0.31 -7.98
C SER A 252 1.36 0.59 -6.75
N ALA A 253 0.37 1.47 -6.61
CA ALA A 253 0.21 2.24 -5.38
C ALA A 253 -0.40 1.40 -4.24
N SER A 254 -1.31 0.47 -4.55
CA SER A 254 -1.91 -0.37 -3.50
C SER A 254 -2.32 -1.78 -3.93
N THR A 255 -2.04 -2.20 -5.16
CA THR A 255 -2.49 -3.49 -5.69
C THR A 255 -1.45 -4.61 -5.56
N TYR A 256 -1.84 -5.67 -4.86
CA TYR A 256 -1.20 -6.98 -4.96
C TYR A 256 -1.67 -7.70 -6.24
N PHE A 257 -0.78 -8.42 -6.92
CA PHE A 257 -1.14 -9.17 -8.12
C PHE A 257 -0.88 -10.67 -7.97
N TYR A 258 -1.84 -11.48 -8.41
CA TYR A 258 -1.56 -12.84 -8.85
C TYR A 258 -1.02 -12.80 -10.27
N VAL A 259 0.26 -13.12 -10.43
CA VAL A 259 0.91 -13.25 -11.72
C VAL A 259 0.98 -14.70 -12.16
N GLN A 260 0.69 -14.96 -13.43
CA GLN A 260 0.63 -16.31 -14.01
C GLN A 260 0.79 -16.29 -15.52
N PHE A 261 1.21 -17.42 -16.09
CA PHE A 261 1.41 -17.60 -17.53
C PHE A 261 0.48 -18.68 -18.09
N ALA A 262 -0.17 -18.39 -19.21
CA ALA A 262 -1.09 -19.31 -19.89
C ALA A 262 -0.40 -20.61 -20.35
N GLY A 263 0.92 -20.56 -20.60
CA GLY A 263 1.70 -21.70 -21.04
C GLY A 263 2.08 -22.70 -19.94
N GLY A 264 1.65 -22.49 -18.69
CA GLY A 264 1.90 -23.41 -17.58
C GLY A 264 2.65 -22.76 -16.42
N THR A 265 3.70 -23.42 -15.92
CA THR A 265 4.49 -22.90 -14.81
C THR A 265 5.48 -21.84 -15.28
N MET A 266 5.78 -20.92 -14.36
CA MET A 266 6.87 -19.97 -14.46
C MET A 266 8.00 -20.47 -13.57
N GLN A 267 9.22 -20.49 -14.10
CA GLN A 267 10.41 -20.82 -13.33
C GLN A 267 10.94 -19.55 -12.66
N ILE A 268 10.65 -19.34 -11.38
CA ILE A 268 11.17 -18.20 -10.63
C ILE A 268 12.65 -18.42 -10.34
N ILE A 269 13.49 -17.47 -10.74
CA ILE A 269 14.96 -17.54 -10.63
C ILE A 269 15.57 -16.41 -9.80
N ALA A 270 14.87 -15.30 -9.62
CA ALA A 270 15.29 -14.21 -8.74
C ALA A 270 14.10 -13.58 -8.03
N ALA A 271 14.35 -13.00 -6.86
CA ALA A 271 13.38 -12.24 -6.08
C ALA A 271 14.09 -11.01 -5.48
N ASP A 272 13.48 -9.83 -5.61
CA ASP A 272 14.05 -8.54 -5.18
C ASP A 272 15.47 -8.34 -5.74
N GLY A 273 15.64 -8.65 -7.03
CA GLY A 273 16.91 -8.53 -7.75
C GLY A 273 17.94 -9.64 -7.51
N LEU A 274 17.84 -10.41 -6.42
CA LEU A 274 18.83 -11.43 -6.07
C LEU A 274 18.42 -12.84 -6.52
N ASP A 275 19.40 -13.62 -6.98
CA ASP A 275 19.19 -14.99 -7.46
C ASP A 275 18.70 -15.92 -6.33
N VAL A 276 17.72 -16.76 -6.67
CA VAL A 276 17.21 -17.84 -5.83
C VAL A 276 17.37 -19.19 -6.54
N ALA A 277 17.40 -20.27 -5.77
CA ALA A 277 17.29 -21.61 -6.32
C ALA A 277 16.00 -21.69 -7.16
N PRO A 278 16.07 -22.13 -8.44
CA PRO A 278 14.91 -22.12 -9.32
C PRO A 278 13.73 -22.92 -8.76
N ILE A 279 12.53 -22.32 -8.79
CA ILE A 279 11.28 -22.98 -8.39
C ILE A 279 10.21 -22.83 -9.48
N GLU A 280 9.47 -23.89 -9.73
CA GLU A 280 8.38 -23.90 -10.72
C GLU A 280 7.06 -23.56 -10.04
N LEU A 281 6.43 -22.46 -10.42
CA LEU A 281 5.17 -22.01 -9.85
C LEU A 281 4.14 -21.70 -10.95
N PRO A 282 2.90 -22.20 -10.87
CA PRO A 282 1.84 -21.83 -11.81
C PRO A 282 1.34 -20.40 -11.59
N ARG A 283 1.50 -19.88 -10.36
CA ARG A 283 1.01 -18.58 -9.92
C ARG A 283 1.84 -18.08 -8.76
N VAL A 284 2.08 -16.76 -8.71
CA VAL A 284 2.76 -16.08 -7.61
C VAL A 284 1.87 -14.94 -7.14
N LEU A 285 1.63 -14.83 -5.83
CA LEU A 285 1.13 -13.59 -5.23
C LEU A 285 2.31 -12.66 -5.02
N MET A 286 2.27 -11.52 -5.70
CA MET A 286 3.32 -10.51 -5.71
C MET A 286 2.82 -9.25 -5.00
N ALA A 287 3.53 -8.85 -3.97
CA ALA A 287 3.24 -7.65 -3.20
C ALA A 287 3.78 -6.39 -3.90
N ILE A 288 3.29 -5.23 -3.47
CA ILE A 288 3.78 -3.95 -3.96
C ILE A 288 5.25 -3.80 -3.57
N GLY A 289 6.09 -3.28 -4.48
CA GLY A 289 7.51 -3.06 -4.27
C GLY A 289 8.38 -4.31 -4.31
N GLU A 290 7.81 -5.47 -4.64
CA GLU A 290 8.59 -6.67 -4.95
C GLU A 290 9.03 -6.69 -6.41
N THR A 291 10.11 -7.42 -6.69
CA THR A 291 10.48 -7.79 -8.06
C THR A 291 10.68 -9.30 -8.15
N TYR A 292 10.35 -9.89 -9.30
CA TYR A 292 10.59 -11.30 -9.58
C TYR A 292 11.10 -11.46 -11.00
N ASP A 293 12.13 -12.30 -11.17
CA ASP A 293 12.53 -12.76 -12.48
C ASP A 293 12.07 -14.20 -12.70
N ALA A 294 11.39 -14.41 -13.81
CA ALA A 294 10.80 -15.69 -14.17
C ALA A 294 11.24 -16.11 -15.58
N ILE A 295 11.64 -17.36 -15.75
CA ILE A 295 11.81 -17.94 -17.09
C ILE A 295 10.51 -18.64 -17.48
N ILE A 296 10.01 -18.29 -18.67
CA ILE A 296 8.93 -19.00 -19.34
C ILE A 296 9.43 -19.59 -20.66
N THR A 297 8.72 -20.61 -21.15
CA THR A 297 8.94 -21.16 -22.50
C THR A 297 7.64 -21.01 -23.29
N ILE A 298 7.72 -20.39 -24.48
CA ILE A 298 6.55 -20.20 -25.34
C ILE A 298 6.14 -21.57 -25.91
N PRO A 299 4.95 -22.12 -25.59
CA PRO A 299 4.67 -23.53 -25.85
C PRO A 299 4.53 -23.91 -27.32
N SER A 300 3.71 -23.16 -28.07
CA SER A 300 3.38 -23.42 -29.48
C SER A 300 3.04 -22.12 -30.18
N THR A 301 2.69 -22.19 -31.47
CA THR A 301 2.12 -21.05 -32.22
C THR A 301 0.90 -20.47 -31.50
N GLY A 302 0.69 -19.16 -31.58
CA GLY A 302 -0.32 -18.42 -30.85
C GLY A 302 0.28 -17.34 -29.96
N ALA A 303 -0.59 -16.49 -29.41
CA ALA A 303 -0.21 -15.43 -28.49
C ALA A 303 -0.56 -15.85 -27.05
N TRP A 304 0.44 -16.10 -26.21
CA TRP A 304 0.24 -16.66 -24.87
C TRP A 304 0.22 -15.56 -23.80
N GLU A 305 -0.83 -15.55 -22.99
CA GLU A 305 -1.05 -14.53 -21.98
C GLU A 305 -0.17 -14.74 -20.73
N PHE A 306 0.63 -13.73 -20.38
CA PHE A 306 1.01 -13.44 -19.01
C PHE A 306 -0.05 -12.50 -18.41
N ARG A 307 -0.70 -12.92 -17.32
CA ARG A 307 -1.76 -12.15 -16.66
C ARG A 307 -1.33 -11.74 -15.26
N ALA A 308 -1.57 -10.47 -14.93
CA ALA A 308 -1.51 -9.94 -13.57
C ALA A 308 -2.94 -9.65 -13.11
N THR A 309 -3.49 -10.48 -12.22
CA THR A 309 -4.86 -10.31 -11.68
C THR A 309 -4.80 -9.66 -10.31
N ALA A 310 -5.54 -8.58 -10.09
CA ALA A 310 -5.60 -7.90 -8.79
C ALA A 310 -6.02 -8.88 -7.69
N HIS A 311 -5.43 -8.76 -6.50
CA HIS A 311 -5.64 -9.70 -5.41
C HIS A 311 -7.11 -9.80 -5.01
N ASP A 312 -7.84 -8.68 -4.96
CA ASP A 312 -9.27 -8.63 -4.69
C ASP A 312 -10.15 -9.22 -5.83
N GLY A 313 -9.57 -9.49 -7.00
CA GLY A 313 -10.25 -9.98 -8.19
C GLY A 313 -11.13 -8.93 -8.89
N SER A 314 -10.86 -7.65 -8.64
CA SER A 314 -11.58 -6.53 -9.27
C SER A 314 -11.23 -6.35 -10.76
N GLY A 315 -10.03 -6.76 -11.18
CA GLY A 315 -9.61 -6.73 -12.59
C GLY A 315 -8.24 -7.36 -12.83
N SER A 316 -7.71 -7.20 -14.04
CA SER A 316 -6.41 -7.73 -14.46
C SER A 316 -5.80 -6.95 -15.62
N ALA A 317 -4.49 -7.08 -15.79
CA ALA A 317 -3.74 -6.65 -16.96
C ALA A 317 -3.11 -7.85 -17.69
N SER A 318 -2.92 -7.74 -19.01
CA SER A 318 -2.45 -8.85 -19.84
C SER A 318 -1.32 -8.45 -20.78
N ALA A 319 -0.24 -9.22 -20.79
CA ALA A 319 0.80 -9.19 -21.82
C ALA A 319 0.73 -10.48 -22.64
N PHE A 320 0.62 -10.38 -23.96
CA PHE A 320 0.53 -11.55 -24.84
C PHE A 320 1.84 -11.73 -25.60
N LEU A 321 2.50 -12.86 -25.37
CA LEU A 321 3.76 -13.22 -26.02
C LEU A 321 3.51 -14.12 -27.24
N GLY A 322 3.91 -13.66 -28.42
CA GLY A 322 3.74 -14.37 -29.69
C GLY A 322 2.63 -13.79 -30.57
N GLU A 323 2.40 -14.45 -31.70
CA GLU A 323 1.44 -14.02 -32.72
C GLU A 323 0.42 -15.13 -33.02
N GLY A 324 -0.82 -14.73 -33.34
CA GLY A 324 -1.92 -15.63 -33.67
C GLY A 324 -3.02 -15.66 -32.60
N ASP A 325 -3.70 -16.80 -32.47
CA ASP A 325 -4.83 -16.96 -31.55
C ASP A 325 -4.40 -16.77 -30.08
N GLU A 326 -5.15 -15.95 -29.36
CA GLU A 326 -4.91 -15.65 -27.94
C GLU A 326 -5.18 -16.88 -27.05
N GLN A 327 -4.15 -17.31 -26.33
CA GLN A 327 -4.25 -18.32 -25.28
C GLN A 327 -4.29 -17.62 -23.92
N ARG A 328 -5.44 -17.69 -23.26
CA ARG A 328 -5.67 -16.98 -22.00
C ARG A 328 -5.25 -17.80 -20.79
N ALA A 329 -4.71 -17.13 -19.79
CA ALA A 329 -4.37 -17.74 -18.52
C ALA A 329 -5.67 -18.08 -17.74
N PRO A 330 -5.66 -19.13 -16.89
CA PRO A 330 -6.84 -19.52 -16.12
C PRO A 330 -7.37 -18.41 -15.21
N ASP A 331 -8.67 -18.29 -15.03
CA ASP A 331 -9.21 -17.26 -14.13
C ASP A 331 -8.80 -17.51 -12.67
N VAL A 332 -8.52 -16.41 -11.96
CA VAL A 332 -8.29 -16.45 -10.50
C VAL A 332 -9.65 -16.29 -9.83
N PRO A 333 -10.07 -17.24 -8.97
CA PRO A 333 -11.30 -17.09 -8.21
C PRO A 333 -11.28 -15.80 -7.37
N ARG A 334 -12.41 -15.08 -7.34
CA ARG A 334 -12.58 -13.96 -6.42
C ARG A 334 -12.50 -14.43 -4.98
N ALA A 335 -12.02 -13.55 -4.10
CA ALA A 335 -12.03 -13.83 -2.67
C ALA A 335 -13.47 -14.01 -2.17
N ASP A 336 -13.65 -14.94 -1.23
CA ASP A 336 -14.91 -15.08 -0.51
C ASP A 336 -14.95 -14.03 0.60
N ASN A 337 -15.85 -13.06 0.45
CA ASN A 337 -16.01 -11.93 1.38
C ASN A 337 -16.99 -12.25 2.53
N TYR A 338 -17.57 -13.45 2.57
CA TYR A 338 -18.52 -13.89 3.59
C TYR A 338 -17.92 -14.92 4.55
N SER A 339 -16.98 -15.72 4.08
CA SER A 339 -16.32 -16.72 4.91
C SER A 339 -15.07 -16.19 5.62
N MET A 340 -14.98 -16.51 6.91
CA MET A 340 -13.78 -16.33 7.73
C MET A 340 -12.62 -17.25 7.30
N THR A 341 -12.84 -18.18 6.36
CA THR A 341 -11.84 -19.15 5.91
C THR A 341 -10.59 -18.47 5.35
N GLY A 342 -10.71 -17.34 4.64
CA GLY A 342 -9.55 -16.57 4.17
C GLY A 342 -8.68 -16.07 5.32
N MET A 343 -9.30 -15.53 6.37
CA MET A 343 -8.62 -15.02 7.58
C MET A 343 -7.88 -16.12 8.33
N LEU A 344 -8.56 -17.25 8.55
CA LEU A 344 -7.99 -18.40 9.24
C LEU A 344 -6.79 -18.96 8.46
N LYS A 345 -6.86 -18.98 7.12
CA LYS A 345 -5.75 -19.41 6.26
C LYS A 345 -4.53 -18.48 6.37
N SER A 346 -4.72 -17.15 6.28
CA SER A 346 -3.61 -16.19 6.38
C SER A 346 -2.91 -16.23 7.74
N GLY A 347 -3.68 -16.34 8.84
CA GLY A 347 -3.10 -16.53 10.18
C GLY A 347 -2.35 -17.87 10.33
N MET A 348 -2.88 -18.94 9.74
CA MET A 348 -2.25 -20.28 9.74
C MET A 348 -1.00 -20.39 8.85
N GLU A 349 -0.87 -19.52 7.84
CA GLU A 349 0.32 -19.43 7.00
C GLU A 349 1.59 -19.14 7.85
N SER A 350 1.42 -18.32 8.88
CA SER A 350 2.50 -17.83 9.75
C SER A 350 2.90 -18.80 10.88
N SER A 351 2.04 -19.78 11.19
CA SER A 351 2.21 -20.75 12.28
C SER A 351 2.80 -22.09 11.83
N GLY A 352 3.10 -22.24 10.54
CA GLY A 352 3.68 -23.47 10.01
C GLY A 352 2.68 -24.61 9.79
N ALA A 353 1.39 -24.39 10.06
CA ALA A 353 0.36 -25.43 10.15
C ALA A 353 -0.35 -25.77 8.83
N MET A 354 0.08 -25.23 7.69
CA MET A 354 -0.50 -25.61 6.39
C MET A 354 0.15 -26.89 5.85
N THR A 355 -0.55 -28.01 6.03
CA THR A 355 -0.61 -29.01 4.96
C THR A 355 -1.23 -28.36 3.72
N MET A 356 -0.66 -28.65 2.55
CA MET A 356 -1.13 -28.30 1.20
C MET A 356 -2.60 -28.73 0.92
N SER A 357 -3.58 -28.23 1.66
CA SER A 357 -4.97 -28.69 1.54
C SER A 357 -5.97 -27.54 1.67
N ALA A 358 -6.02 -26.72 0.63
CA ALA A 358 -7.26 -26.26 -0.01
C ALA A 358 -6.83 -25.35 -1.17
N ASP A 359 -6.60 -25.95 -2.33
CA ASP A 359 -6.35 -25.27 -3.61
C ASP A 359 -7.60 -24.48 -4.03
N ASP A 360 -7.74 -23.27 -3.48
CA ASP A 360 -8.74 -22.28 -3.91
C ASP A 360 -8.21 -21.38 -5.03
N GLY A 361 -7.06 -21.75 -5.62
CA GLY A 361 -6.39 -20.94 -6.62
C GLY A 361 -5.81 -19.62 -6.08
N ARG A 362 -5.62 -19.45 -4.77
CA ARG A 362 -5.11 -18.19 -4.19
C ARG A 362 -3.89 -18.47 -3.30
N PRO A 363 -2.74 -18.82 -3.91
CA PRO A 363 -1.55 -19.18 -3.13
C PRO A 363 -0.98 -17.96 -2.37
N PRO A 364 -0.39 -18.17 -1.19
CA PRO A 364 0.33 -17.10 -0.50
C PRO A 364 1.60 -16.69 -1.26
N PRO A 365 2.29 -15.61 -0.84
CA PRO A 365 3.59 -15.26 -1.40
C PRO A 365 4.59 -16.42 -1.24
N PRO A 366 5.50 -16.66 -2.22
CA PRO A 366 6.28 -17.89 -2.31
C PRO A 366 7.46 -17.96 -1.33
N TYR A 367 7.50 -17.13 -0.29
CA TYR A 367 8.67 -16.92 0.57
C TYR A 367 9.23 -18.19 1.21
N ARG A 368 8.38 -19.17 1.54
CA ARG A 368 8.81 -20.47 2.11
C ARG A 368 9.47 -21.39 1.09
N MET A 369 9.27 -21.13 -0.20
CA MET A 369 9.84 -21.89 -1.31
C MET A 369 11.10 -21.21 -1.87
N LEU A 370 11.23 -19.90 -1.70
CA LEU A 370 12.43 -19.16 -2.07
C LEU A 370 13.61 -19.59 -1.21
N ARG A 371 14.76 -19.84 -1.83
CA ARG A 371 16.01 -20.17 -1.16
C ARG A 371 17.14 -19.44 -1.86
N SER A 372 18.01 -18.75 -1.12
CA SER A 372 19.18 -18.10 -1.72
C SER A 372 20.12 -19.15 -2.35
N THR A 373 20.76 -18.78 -3.46
CA THR A 373 21.79 -19.60 -4.12
C THR A 373 23.09 -19.66 -3.31
N THR A 374 23.28 -18.75 -2.36
CA THR A 374 24.44 -18.67 -1.47
C THR A 374 24.02 -18.68 -0.01
N ALA A 375 24.95 -18.97 0.90
CA ALA A 375 24.67 -18.86 2.32
C ALA A 375 24.63 -17.37 2.70
N THR A 376 23.59 -16.97 3.42
CA THR A 376 23.32 -15.58 3.79
C THR A 376 23.43 -15.28 5.30
N PRO A 377 24.01 -16.11 6.20
CA PRO A 377 24.04 -15.78 7.62
C PRO A 377 25.00 -14.62 7.90
N PHE A 378 24.65 -13.78 8.87
CA PHE A 378 25.54 -12.75 9.39
C PHE A 378 26.59 -13.33 10.35
N PRO A 379 27.74 -12.66 10.56
CA PRO A 379 28.79 -13.13 11.46
C PRO A 379 28.27 -13.48 12.87
N ASP A 380 28.70 -14.62 13.42
CA ASP A 380 28.30 -15.05 14.77
C ASP A 380 28.72 -14.08 15.87
N ALA A 381 29.82 -13.34 15.65
CA ALA A 381 30.36 -12.37 16.59
C ALA A 381 29.60 -11.02 16.59
N ALA A 382 28.74 -10.76 15.60
CA ALA A 382 27.99 -9.51 15.52
C ALA A 382 26.98 -9.42 16.68
N PRO A 383 26.88 -8.28 17.39
CA PRO A 383 25.84 -8.07 18.41
C PRO A 383 24.45 -8.26 17.80
N ARG A 384 23.54 -8.93 18.51
CA ARG A 384 22.17 -9.22 18.02
C ARG A 384 21.13 -8.59 18.92
N ARG A 385 20.10 -8.01 18.32
CA ARG A 385 18.93 -7.47 19.03
C ARG A 385 17.64 -7.83 18.31
N GLU A 386 16.66 -8.29 19.07
CA GLU A 386 15.32 -8.57 18.56
C GLU A 386 14.38 -7.40 18.90
N LEU A 387 13.58 -6.99 17.93
CA LEU A 387 12.53 -5.98 18.09
C LEU A 387 11.22 -6.55 17.55
N THR A 388 10.17 -6.50 18.36
CA THR A 388 8.82 -6.83 17.92
C THR A 388 8.14 -5.56 17.44
N LEU A 389 7.72 -5.54 16.18
CA LEU A 389 7.01 -4.44 15.56
C LEU A 389 5.61 -4.93 15.19
N ARG A 390 4.59 -4.34 15.80
CA ARG A 390 3.20 -4.68 15.55
C ARG A 390 2.64 -3.75 14.48
N LEU A 391 2.26 -4.26 13.33
CA LEU A 391 1.57 -3.53 12.28
C LEU A 391 0.12 -3.36 12.73
N THR A 392 -0.25 -2.14 13.07
CA THR A 392 -1.54 -1.79 13.66
C THR A 392 -2.30 -0.85 12.73
N GLY A 393 -3.61 -0.81 12.87
CA GLY A 393 -4.44 0.11 12.10
C GLY A 393 -5.81 0.32 12.72
N ASN A 394 -6.45 1.42 12.34
CA ASN A 394 -7.83 1.75 12.65
C ASN A 394 -8.55 2.04 11.34
N MET A 395 -9.31 1.05 10.85
CA MET A 395 -10.05 1.16 9.59
C MET A 395 -11.11 2.26 9.60
N GLU A 396 -11.69 2.60 10.76
CA GLU A 396 -12.71 3.66 10.83
C GLU A 396 -12.14 5.04 10.66
N ARG A 397 -10.91 5.24 11.13
CA ARG A 397 -10.17 6.49 10.98
C ARG A 397 -9.21 6.48 9.81
N TYR A 398 -9.12 5.34 9.13
CA TYR A 398 -8.12 5.01 8.12
C TYR A 398 -6.68 5.35 8.59
N LEU A 399 -6.36 5.05 9.86
CA LEU A 399 -5.07 5.36 10.47
C LEU A 399 -4.17 4.12 10.49
N TRP A 400 -2.92 4.24 10.05
CA TRP A 400 -1.99 3.11 9.92
C TRP A 400 -0.70 3.38 10.68
N SER A 401 -0.22 2.38 11.44
CA SER A 401 0.84 2.61 12.42
C SER A 401 1.68 1.37 12.71
N ILE A 402 2.82 1.58 13.38
CA ILE A 402 3.62 0.51 13.98
C ILE A 402 3.54 0.70 15.50
N ASN A 403 3.29 -0.38 16.25
CA ASN A 403 3.11 -0.38 17.70
C ASN A 403 2.03 0.60 18.20
N GLY A 404 0.98 0.84 17.41
CA GLY A 404 -0.09 1.80 17.73
C GLY A 404 0.29 3.27 17.53
N LEU A 405 1.52 3.57 17.08
CA LEU A 405 2.04 4.92 16.92
C LEU A 405 2.42 5.19 15.46
N THR A 406 1.92 6.30 14.90
CA THR A 406 2.34 6.76 13.57
C THR A 406 3.78 7.25 13.58
N ILE A 407 4.37 7.40 12.40
CA ILE A 407 5.74 7.90 12.25
C ILE A 407 5.96 9.28 12.90
N ASN A 408 4.92 10.10 13.06
CA ASN A 408 5.05 11.40 13.75
C ASN A 408 5.07 11.29 15.27
N GLN A 409 4.43 10.24 15.80
CA GLN A 409 4.36 10.00 17.25
C GLN A 409 5.63 9.29 17.73
N GLU A 410 6.13 8.35 16.92
CA GLU A 410 7.39 7.66 17.14
C GLU A 410 8.08 7.47 15.80
N SER A 411 9.10 8.27 15.53
CA SER A 411 9.71 8.31 14.20
C SER A 411 10.82 7.29 14.02
N THR A 412 11.58 6.96 15.06
CA THR A 412 12.89 6.30 14.89
C THR A 412 12.98 4.90 15.48
N ILE A 413 13.72 4.02 14.80
CA ILE A 413 14.30 2.80 15.36
C ILE A 413 15.82 3.02 15.45
N PRO A 414 16.38 3.35 16.62
CA PRO A 414 17.81 3.60 16.74
C PRO A 414 18.61 2.29 16.66
N VAL A 415 19.67 2.28 15.87
CA VAL A 415 20.56 1.12 15.66
C VAL A 415 22.02 1.46 15.95
N ARG A 416 22.83 0.42 16.20
CA ARG A 416 24.28 0.51 16.32
C ARG A 416 24.93 -0.09 15.09
N GLU A 417 25.91 0.62 14.54
CA GLU A 417 26.68 0.13 13.40
C GLU A 417 27.28 -1.26 13.67
N GLY A 418 27.09 -2.17 12.72
CA GLY A 418 27.55 -3.57 12.77
C GLY A 418 26.70 -4.50 13.64
N GLU A 419 25.61 -4.03 14.26
CA GLU A 419 24.68 -4.92 14.95
C GLU A 419 23.70 -5.57 13.96
N VAL A 420 23.28 -6.80 14.25
CA VAL A 420 22.25 -7.51 13.51
C VAL A 420 20.92 -7.35 14.24
N LEU A 421 19.96 -6.73 13.56
CA LEU A 421 18.60 -6.59 14.07
C LEU A 421 17.70 -7.66 13.48
N ARG A 422 16.93 -8.30 14.36
CA ARG A 422 15.82 -9.18 13.98
C ARG A 422 14.51 -8.46 14.25
N PHE A 423 13.79 -8.11 13.19
CA PHE A 423 12.44 -7.58 13.30
C PHE A 423 11.44 -8.72 13.27
N ILE A 424 10.65 -8.85 14.34
CA ILE A 424 9.50 -9.74 14.42
C ILE A 424 8.28 -8.88 14.09
N LEU A 425 7.85 -8.94 12.84
CA LEU A 425 6.70 -8.21 12.31
C LEU A 425 5.43 -9.01 12.63
N ILE A 426 4.54 -8.44 13.43
CA ILE A 426 3.24 -9.04 13.78
C ILE A 426 2.16 -8.17 13.16
N ASN A 427 1.32 -8.73 12.31
CA ASN A 427 0.22 -8.00 11.72
C ASN A 427 -1.05 -8.17 12.56
N ASP A 428 -1.48 -7.10 13.21
CA ASP A 428 -2.72 -7.06 14.01
C ASP A 428 -3.94 -6.62 13.18
N THR A 429 -3.76 -6.39 11.87
CA THR A 429 -4.83 -5.94 10.97
C THR A 429 -5.30 -7.06 10.06
N MET A 430 -6.44 -6.80 9.40
CA MET A 430 -7.05 -7.70 8.44
C MET A 430 -6.50 -7.55 7.02
N MET A 431 -5.49 -6.71 6.82
CA MET A 431 -4.92 -6.38 5.51
C MET A 431 -3.49 -6.87 5.39
N HIS A 432 -3.07 -7.16 4.17
CA HIS A 432 -1.67 -7.40 3.85
C HIS A 432 -0.87 -6.10 3.97
N HIS A 433 0.39 -6.18 4.43
CA HIS A 433 1.31 -5.05 4.48
C HIS A 433 2.66 -5.43 3.89
N PRO A 434 3.07 -4.88 2.73
CA PRO A 434 4.39 -5.07 2.18
C PRO A 434 5.36 -4.12 2.89
N MET A 435 6.22 -4.63 3.75
CA MET A 435 7.19 -3.82 4.49
C MET A 435 8.49 -3.71 3.72
N HIS A 436 8.91 -2.50 3.40
CA HIS A 436 10.15 -2.18 2.68
C HIS A 436 11.16 -1.49 3.61
N LEU A 437 12.45 -1.86 3.50
CA LEU A 437 13.56 -1.21 4.19
C LEU A 437 14.54 -0.65 3.16
N HIS A 438 14.78 0.66 3.22
CA HIS A 438 15.74 1.33 2.35
C HIS A 438 17.19 0.95 2.73
N GLY A 439 18.10 1.03 1.75
CA GLY A 439 19.55 0.93 1.95
C GLY A 439 20.07 -0.43 2.41
N HIS A 440 19.19 -1.44 2.56
CA HIS A 440 19.55 -2.76 3.08
C HIS A 440 18.80 -3.86 2.33
N PHE A 441 19.47 -5.01 2.19
CA PHE A 441 18.77 -6.28 2.04
C PHE A 441 18.64 -6.94 3.41
N PHE A 442 17.51 -7.59 3.65
CA PHE A 442 17.26 -8.40 4.83
C PHE A 442 17.03 -9.86 4.46
N ARG A 443 17.44 -10.76 5.35
CA ARG A 443 17.08 -12.18 5.31
C ARG A 443 15.62 -12.32 5.70
N VAL A 444 14.81 -13.01 4.89
CA VAL A 444 13.50 -13.49 5.34
C VAL A 444 13.71 -14.80 6.08
N VAL A 445 13.58 -14.76 7.40
CA VAL A 445 13.87 -15.92 8.27
C VAL A 445 12.72 -16.91 8.19
N GLY A 446 13.05 -18.16 7.86
CA GLY A 446 12.10 -19.25 7.70
C GLY A 446 12.78 -20.61 7.77
N ASP A 447 12.16 -21.62 7.15
CA ASP A 447 12.63 -23.01 7.18
C ASP A 447 13.94 -23.23 6.40
N GLN A 448 14.40 -22.24 5.64
CA GLN A 448 15.60 -22.31 4.80
C GLN A 448 16.92 -22.17 5.56
N GLY A 449 16.88 -21.72 6.83
CA GLY A 449 18.06 -21.56 7.68
C GLY A 449 19.13 -20.64 7.07
N ASP A 450 20.35 -21.12 6.92
CA ASP A 450 21.47 -20.35 6.38
C ASP A 450 21.25 -19.87 4.94
N TYR A 451 20.27 -20.44 4.23
CA TYR A 451 19.93 -20.09 2.84
C TYR A 451 18.63 -19.30 2.73
N SER A 452 18.21 -18.60 3.80
CA SER A 452 17.11 -17.62 3.73
C SER A 452 17.31 -16.67 2.55
N PRO A 453 16.25 -16.39 1.76
CA PRO A 453 16.35 -15.44 0.68
C PRO A 453 16.64 -14.04 1.24
N LEU A 454 17.43 -13.27 0.51
CA LEU A 454 17.63 -11.85 0.75
C LEU A 454 16.59 -11.08 -0.06
N LYS A 455 15.93 -10.13 0.59
CA LYS A 455 14.87 -9.29 0.01
C LYS A 455 15.00 -7.87 0.54
N HIS A 456 14.34 -6.93 -0.12
CA HIS A 456 14.20 -5.55 0.38
C HIS A 456 12.74 -5.22 0.70
N THR A 457 11.78 -6.03 0.25
CA THR A 457 10.35 -5.88 0.55
C THR A 457 9.77 -7.21 1.05
N VAL A 458 8.88 -7.22 2.04
CA VAL A 458 8.24 -8.47 2.51
C VAL A 458 6.78 -8.28 2.88
N ASP A 459 5.91 -9.12 2.34
CA ASP A 459 4.51 -9.18 2.74
C ASP A 459 4.35 -9.79 4.15
N VAL A 460 3.68 -9.05 5.03
CA VAL A 460 3.20 -9.55 6.32
C VAL A 460 1.69 -9.83 6.20
N PRO A 461 1.28 -11.11 6.16
CA PRO A 461 -0.11 -11.46 5.89
C PRO A 461 -1.04 -11.07 7.04
N PRO A 462 -2.35 -10.89 6.79
CA PRO A 462 -3.35 -10.57 7.80
C PRO A 462 -3.30 -11.50 9.00
N MET A 463 -3.36 -10.94 10.21
CA MET A 463 -3.31 -11.70 11.48
C MET A 463 -2.11 -12.66 11.59
N GLY A 464 -1.05 -12.37 10.83
CA GLY A 464 0.11 -13.23 10.67
C GLY A 464 1.37 -12.64 11.26
N ARG A 465 2.49 -13.33 11.02
CA ARG A 465 3.83 -12.87 11.42
C ARG A 465 4.86 -13.12 10.32
N ARG A 466 5.86 -12.25 10.27
CA ARG A 466 7.09 -12.42 9.49
C ARG A 466 8.29 -12.03 10.33
N VAL A 467 9.41 -12.70 10.07
CA VAL A 467 10.67 -12.39 10.75
C VAL A 467 11.69 -12.03 9.70
N ILE A 468 12.30 -10.86 9.83
CA ILE A 468 13.41 -10.43 8.97
C ILE A 468 14.65 -10.12 9.80
N GLU A 469 15.82 -10.30 9.20
CA GLU A 469 17.11 -9.93 9.81
C GLU A 469 17.95 -9.11 8.84
N PHE A 470 18.51 -8.00 9.33
CA PHE A 470 19.51 -7.23 8.59
C PHE A 470 20.67 -6.84 9.50
N GLU A 471 21.83 -6.61 8.90
CA GLU A 471 22.97 -6.00 9.56
C GLU A 471 22.90 -4.49 9.35
N ALA A 472 23.03 -3.72 10.43
CA ALA A 472 23.09 -2.28 10.39
C ALA A 472 24.47 -1.82 9.89
N ASN A 473 24.71 -1.92 8.58
CA ASN A 473 26.01 -1.66 7.94
C ASN A 473 25.99 -0.50 6.91
N ALA A 474 24.86 0.22 6.79
CA ALA A 474 24.73 1.40 5.94
C ALA A 474 24.46 2.64 6.81
N TYR A 475 25.50 3.41 7.16
CA TYR A 475 25.35 4.59 8.02
C TYR A 475 24.43 5.65 7.40
N GLY A 476 23.46 6.16 8.17
CA GLY A 476 22.52 7.21 7.75
C GLY A 476 21.14 7.02 8.35
N ASP A 477 20.15 7.76 7.85
CA ASP A 477 18.74 7.55 8.17
C ASP A 477 18.05 6.80 7.02
N TRP A 478 17.42 5.68 7.31
CA TRP A 478 16.78 4.85 6.28
C TRP A 478 15.32 4.61 6.60
N MET A 479 14.46 4.82 5.61
CA MET A 479 13.03 4.62 5.81
C MET A 479 12.69 3.12 5.85
N PHE A 480 11.82 2.76 6.79
CA PHE A 480 11.20 1.44 6.92
C PHE A 480 9.68 1.63 6.95
N HIS A 481 8.98 1.27 5.88
CA HIS A 481 7.57 1.63 5.72
C HIS A 481 6.76 0.57 4.99
N CYS A 482 5.43 0.69 5.11
CA CYS A 482 4.50 -0.09 4.31
C CYS A 482 4.49 0.46 2.88
N HIS A 483 4.52 -0.42 1.88
CA HIS A 483 4.50 -0.07 0.46
C HIS A 483 3.09 0.00 -0.13
N LEU A 484 2.05 0.01 0.72
CA LEU A 484 0.75 0.53 0.35
C LEU A 484 0.81 2.06 0.50
N LEU A 485 0.75 2.78 -0.62
CA LEU A 485 1.02 4.22 -0.70
C LEU A 485 0.21 5.03 0.33
N TYR A 486 -1.10 4.75 0.43
CA TYR A 486 -1.98 5.44 1.37
C TYR A 486 -1.70 5.08 2.84
N HIS A 487 -1.15 3.89 3.13
CA HIS A 487 -0.73 3.51 4.49
C HIS A 487 0.55 4.25 4.90
N MET A 488 1.51 4.36 3.98
CA MET A 488 2.73 5.12 4.19
C MET A 488 2.41 6.59 4.47
N GLU A 489 1.60 7.21 3.61
CA GLU A 489 1.23 8.62 3.69
C GLU A 489 0.49 8.95 5.00
N LEU A 490 -0.25 7.99 5.57
CA LEU A 490 -0.93 8.14 6.86
C LEU A 490 -0.13 7.65 8.08
N GLY A 491 1.14 7.31 7.88
CA GLY A 491 2.12 7.21 8.96
C GLY A 491 2.59 5.80 9.31
N MET A 492 2.33 4.78 8.48
CA MET A 492 2.85 3.43 8.69
C MET A 492 4.31 3.30 8.26
N GLY A 493 5.19 3.89 9.07
CA GLY A 493 6.62 3.81 8.87
C GLY A 493 7.44 4.20 10.09
N ARG A 494 8.75 3.98 9.98
CA ARG A 494 9.80 4.38 10.91
C ARG A 494 11.05 4.75 10.11
N VAL A 495 11.97 5.44 10.77
CA VAL A 495 13.33 5.73 10.31
C VAL A 495 14.29 4.87 11.11
N VAL A 496 14.96 3.93 10.46
CA VAL A 496 16.11 3.23 11.04
C VAL A 496 17.27 4.22 11.07
N THR A 497 17.70 4.62 12.26
CA THR A 497 18.69 5.70 12.45
C THR A 497 19.93 5.26 13.20
N TYR A 498 21.08 5.74 12.74
CA TYR A 498 22.39 5.51 13.36
C TYR A 498 22.81 6.68 14.26
N ALA A 499 22.02 7.77 14.29
CA ALA A 499 22.32 8.99 15.05
C ALA A 499 22.02 8.89 16.56
N GLY A 500 21.43 7.77 17.01
CA GLY A 500 21.09 7.53 18.41
C GLY A 500 19.62 7.78 18.74
N ALA A 501 19.24 7.58 20.01
CA ALA A 501 17.84 7.57 20.44
C ALA A 501 17.18 8.96 20.56
N ASP A 502 17.98 10.03 20.70
CA ASP A 502 17.48 11.41 20.81
C ASP A 502 17.35 12.10 19.44
N HIS A 503 17.62 11.38 18.34
CA HIS A 503 17.53 11.90 16.99
C HIS A 503 16.08 12.13 16.59
N THR A 504 15.79 13.31 16.03
CA THR A 504 14.49 13.63 15.46
C THR A 504 14.67 13.84 13.96
N PRO A 505 14.26 12.89 13.11
CA PRO A 505 14.40 13.02 11.66
C PRO A 505 13.50 14.12 11.13
N SER A 506 13.94 14.80 10.08
CA SER A 506 13.08 15.71 9.32
C SER A 506 12.26 14.86 8.34
N LEU A 507 10.94 14.90 8.47
CA LEU A 507 10.02 14.18 7.60
C LEU A 507 9.34 15.19 6.66
N GLU A 508 8.77 14.71 5.55
CA GLU A 508 7.93 15.54 4.71
C GLU A 508 6.67 15.93 5.48
N GLN A 509 6.25 17.19 5.37
CA GLN A 509 5.06 17.71 6.05
C GLN A 509 3.78 16.94 5.70
N THR A 510 3.78 16.20 4.57
CA THR A 510 2.65 15.36 4.20
C THR A 510 2.45 14.16 5.10
N MET A 511 3.54 13.66 5.66
CA MET A 511 3.52 12.60 6.66
C MET A 511 3.17 13.13 8.04
N GLU A 512 3.24 14.45 8.29
CA GLU A 512 2.98 15.13 9.58
C GLU A 512 1.49 15.44 9.81
N ASN A 513 0.82 14.67 10.69
CA ASN A 513 -0.52 14.86 11.30
C ASN A 513 -1.42 15.95 10.67
N LYS A 514 -1.79 15.78 9.40
CA LYS A 514 -2.64 16.74 8.68
C LYS A 514 -4.08 16.73 9.23
N PRO A 515 -4.71 17.90 9.41
CA PRO A 515 -6.14 17.97 9.71
C PRO A 515 -6.97 17.63 8.46
N PHE A 516 -7.99 16.80 8.62
CA PHE A 516 -8.93 16.44 7.56
C PHE A 516 -10.34 16.89 7.92
N LEU A 517 -10.92 17.75 7.10
CA LEU A 517 -12.32 18.14 7.24
C LEU A 517 -13.20 17.07 6.60
N VAL A 518 -14.15 16.57 7.38
CA VAL A 518 -15.21 15.68 6.93
C VAL A 518 -16.56 16.32 7.24
N VAL A 519 -17.46 16.34 6.27
CA VAL A 519 -18.83 16.81 6.43
C VAL A 519 -19.78 15.71 6.00
N ASP A 520 -20.70 15.33 6.89
CA ASP A 520 -21.80 14.42 6.61
C ASP A 520 -23.11 15.13 6.92
N ALA A 521 -23.88 15.49 5.89
CA ALA A 521 -25.07 16.30 6.02
C ALA A 521 -26.26 15.63 5.34
N THR A 522 -27.29 15.32 6.12
CA THR A 522 -28.57 14.83 5.61
C THR A 522 -29.58 15.98 5.63
N VAL A 523 -30.13 16.29 4.46
CA VAL A 523 -31.13 17.34 4.24
C VAL A 523 -32.39 16.67 3.72
N LEU A 524 -33.41 16.57 4.58
CA LEU A 524 -34.71 15.98 4.27
C LEU A 524 -35.76 17.06 4.09
N SER A 525 -36.96 16.69 3.64
CA SER A 525 -38.09 17.62 3.47
C SER A 525 -38.65 18.20 4.78
N ASN A 526 -38.34 17.59 5.93
CA ASN A 526 -38.86 17.96 7.24
C ASN A 526 -37.78 18.42 8.24
N MET A 527 -36.52 18.06 8.02
CA MET A 527 -35.40 18.34 8.93
C MET A 527 -34.05 18.30 8.20
N THR A 528 -33.01 18.78 8.89
CA THR A 528 -31.62 18.48 8.57
C THR A 528 -30.92 17.91 9.80
N THR A 529 -30.02 16.96 9.58
CA THR A 529 -29.14 16.40 10.60
C THR A 529 -27.77 16.13 9.99
N GLY A 530 -26.71 16.16 10.79
CA GLY A 530 -25.37 15.87 10.31
C GLY A 530 -24.27 16.30 11.24
N GLU A 531 -23.05 16.20 10.75
CA GLU A 531 -21.86 16.68 11.44
C GLU A 531 -20.81 17.24 10.47
N ALA A 532 -20.00 18.16 10.97
CA ALA A 532 -18.80 18.66 10.35
C ALA A 532 -17.66 18.48 11.35
N ARG A 533 -16.69 17.62 11.03
CA ARG A 533 -15.59 17.24 11.92
C ARG A 533 -14.23 17.49 11.29
N VAL A 534 -13.30 18.01 12.07
CA VAL A 534 -11.87 18.05 11.74
C VAL A 534 -11.19 16.90 12.45
N MET A 535 -10.69 15.93 11.68
CA MET A 535 -9.95 14.77 12.16
C MET A 535 -8.46 15.09 12.25
N MET A 536 -7.83 14.81 13.39
CA MET A 536 -6.40 14.98 13.62
C MET A 536 -5.85 13.76 14.37
N GLY A 537 -5.34 12.77 13.63
CA GLY A 537 -4.86 11.52 14.24
C GLY A 537 -5.98 10.79 14.99
N LEU A 538 -5.89 10.70 16.31
CA LEU A 538 -6.89 10.07 17.18
C LEU A 538 -7.91 11.05 17.75
N ASP A 539 -7.79 12.34 17.47
CA ASP A 539 -8.68 13.38 17.96
C ASP A 539 -9.64 13.87 16.85
N ASP A 540 -10.89 14.14 17.23
CA ASP A 540 -11.88 14.80 16.38
C ASP A 540 -12.40 16.06 17.05
N PHE A 541 -12.58 17.12 16.27
CA PHE A 541 -13.30 18.32 16.66
C PHE A 541 -14.50 18.49 15.75
N ALA A 542 -15.70 18.26 16.27
CA ALA A 542 -16.93 18.20 15.49
C ALA A 542 -17.95 19.25 15.93
N VAL A 543 -18.73 19.71 14.96
CA VAL A 543 -20.03 20.34 15.17
C VAL A 543 -21.09 19.39 14.63
N GLU A 544 -21.95 18.90 15.50
CA GLU A 544 -23.11 18.07 15.16
C GLU A 544 -24.37 18.94 15.19
N TRP A 545 -25.32 18.69 14.30
CA TRP A 545 -26.59 19.41 14.29
C TRP A 545 -27.77 18.50 13.98
N GLN A 546 -28.92 18.91 14.49
CA GLN A 546 -30.24 18.40 14.16
C GLN A 546 -31.22 19.58 14.22
N THR A 547 -32.05 19.76 13.21
CA THR A 547 -32.96 20.90 13.13
C THR A 547 -34.17 20.57 12.29
N GLY A 548 -35.37 20.66 12.87
CA GLY A 548 -36.62 20.56 12.10
C GLY A 548 -37.02 21.90 11.45
N TYR A 549 -37.75 21.84 10.33
CA TYR A 549 -38.15 23.05 9.58
C TYR A 549 -39.52 23.61 9.95
N LYS A 550 -40.35 22.86 10.69
CA LYS A 550 -41.72 23.30 10.98
C LYS A 550 -41.70 24.31 12.14
N PRO A 551 -42.72 25.18 12.24
CA PRO A 551 -42.87 26.02 13.42
C PRO A 551 -42.98 25.15 14.69
N ASN A 552 -42.20 25.50 15.72
CA ASN A 552 -42.06 24.74 16.97
C ASN A 552 -41.42 23.35 16.79
N SER A 553 -40.58 23.16 15.78
CA SER A 553 -39.69 22.00 15.70
C SER A 553 -38.45 22.22 16.54
N ASP A 554 -37.97 21.16 17.17
CA ASP A 554 -36.79 21.22 18.02
C ASP A 554 -35.50 21.39 17.19
N PHE A 555 -34.47 21.86 17.89
CA PHE A 555 -33.11 21.89 17.38
C PHE A 555 -32.12 21.42 18.44
N GLU A 556 -31.02 20.82 17.98
CA GLU A 556 -29.87 20.47 18.80
C GLU A 556 -28.60 20.76 18.02
N TYR A 557 -27.66 21.47 18.64
CA TYR A 557 -26.32 21.70 18.13
C TYR A 557 -25.31 21.29 19.20
N ASN A 558 -24.37 20.42 18.83
CA ASN A 558 -23.32 19.96 19.73
C ASN A 558 -21.95 20.40 19.20
N GLY A 559 -21.13 21.01 20.05
CA GLY A 559 -19.69 21.13 19.83
C GLY A 559 -19.00 20.01 20.57
N VAL A 560 -18.30 19.11 19.88
CA VAL A 560 -17.78 17.86 20.44
C VAL A 560 -16.29 17.73 20.16
N TRP A 561 -15.51 17.43 21.20
CA TRP A 561 -14.19 16.85 21.07
C TRP A 561 -14.27 15.35 21.41
N SER A 562 -13.74 14.52 20.53
CA SER A 562 -13.65 13.07 20.73
C SER A 562 -12.21 12.60 20.66
N HIS A 563 -11.83 11.68 21.56
CA HIS A 563 -10.51 11.04 21.56
C HIS A 563 -10.65 9.52 21.45
N TRP A 564 -10.04 8.94 20.43
CA TRP A 564 -10.10 7.51 20.11
C TRP A 564 -8.92 6.75 20.72
N PHE A 565 -9.20 5.63 21.38
CA PHE A 565 -8.16 4.76 21.93
C PHE A 565 -7.89 3.56 21.03
N ASP A 566 -8.95 3.03 20.42
CA ASP A 566 -8.90 1.98 19.42
C ASP A 566 -10.17 2.08 18.56
N ALA A 567 -10.38 1.12 17.64
CA ALA A 567 -11.57 1.12 16.79
C ALA A 567 -12.88 1.05 17.59
N ASN A 568 -12.91 0.42 18.77
CA ASN A 568 -14.12 0.15 19.53
C ASN A 568 -14.43 1.15 20.64
N PHE A 569 -13.53 2.08 20.97
CA PHE A 569 -13.72 2.97 22.12
C PHE A 569 -13.17 4.38 21.88
N SER A 570 -14.01 5.37 22.16
CA SER A 570 -13.63 6.79 22.21
C SER A 570 -14.32 7.52 23.35
N THR A 571 -13.66 8.54 23.90
CA THR A 571 -14.27 9.46 24.88
C THR A 571 -14.76 10.72 24.19
N ARG A 572 -15.79 11.35 24.75
CA ARG A 572 -16.43 12.57 24.23
C ARG A 572 -16.51 13.63 25.34
N LEU A 573 -16.27 14.88 24.96
CA LEU A 573 -16.48 16.06 25.80
C LEU A 573 -17.02 17.17 24.90
N GLY A 574 -18.07 17.85 25.34
CA GLY A 574 -18.67 18.85 24.49
C GLY A 574 -19.64 19.79 25.18
N THR A 575 -20.27 20.61 24.36
CA THR A 575 -21.36 21.50 24.76
C THR A 575 -22.57 21.22 23.89
N ARG A 576 -23.76 21.15 24.49
CA ARG A 576 -25.04 20.99 23.81
C ARG A 576 -25.83 22.29 23.92
N PHE A 577 -26.37 22.73 22.79
CA PHE A 577 -27.31 23.84 22.72
C PHE A 577 -28.60 23.34 22.06
N SER A 578 -29.68 23.29 22.84
CA SER A 578 -30.97 22.77 22.38
C SER A 578 -32.13 23.52 23.04
N ASP A 579 -33.26 23.59 22.36
CA ASP A 579 -34.51 24.11 22.91
C ASP A 579 -35.16 23.18 23.94
N GLN A 580 -34.87 21.87 23.89
CA GLN A 580 -35.24 20.93 24.97
C GLN A 580 -34.60 21.34 26.31
N GLN A 581 -33.40 21.94 26.26
CA GLN A 581 -32.70 22.51 27.41
C GLN A 581 -33.01 24.00 27.62
N LYS A 582 -34.23 24.44 27.26
CA LYS A 582 -34.70 25.85 27.39
C LYS A 582 -33.75 26.86 26.75
N GLU A 583 -33.12 26.49 25.64
CA GLU A 583 -32.15 27.33 24.93
C GLU A 583 -30.93 27.70 25.80
N THR A 584 -30.52 26.82 26.71
CA THR A 584 -29.29 26.96 27.49
C THR A 584 -28.18 26.06 26.93
N VAL A 585 -26.93 26.43 27.22
CA VAL A 585 -25.76 25.63 26.84
C VAL A 585 -25.38 24.76 28.02
N THR A 586 -25.48 23.44 27.86
CA THR A 586 -25.03 22.46 28.86
C THR A 586 -23.70 21.85 28.43
N ALA A 587 -22.80 21.60 29.38
CA ALA A 587 -21.57 20.85 29.09
C ALA A 587 -21.83 19.37 29.32
N PHE A 588 -21.30 18.49 28.47
CA PHE A 588 -21.47 17.05 28.64
C PHE A 588 -20.15 16.29 28.50
N THR A 589 -20.10 15.12 29.12
CA THR A 589 -19.01 14.15 28.92
C THR A 589 -19.59 12.76 28.73
N GLY A 590 -18.87 11.92 27.99
CA GLY A 590 -19.35 10.60 27.65
C GLY A 590 -18.32 9.76 26.92
N PHE A 591 -18.78 8.66 26.35
CA PHE A 591 -17.98 7.78 25.51
C PHE A 591 -18.85 7.05 24.48
N ASP A 592 -18.22 6.70 23.36
CA ASP A 592 -18.77 5.75 22.40
C ASP A 592 -18.07 4.39 22.60
N TYR A 593 -18.83 3.30 22.55
CA TYR A 593 -18.31 1.94 22.63
C TYR A 593 -18.99 1.01 21.63
N ARG A 594 -18.20 0.27 20.85
CA ARG A 594 -18.71 -0.68 19.86
C ARG A 594 -19.06 -2.02 20.52
N LEU A 595 -20.36 -2.33 20.52
CA LEU A 595 -20.94 -3.58 20.99
C LEU A 595 -20.89 -4.68 19.91
N PRO A 596 -21.14 -5.96 20.28
CA PRO A 596 -21.39 -7.01 19.29
C PRO A 596 -22.46 -6.59 18.28
N LEU A 597 -22.40 -7.14 17.07
CA LEU A 597 -23.18 -6.71 15.91
C LEU A 597 -22.77 -5.35 15.36
N LEU A 598 -21.57 -4.85 15.66
CA LEU A 598 -21.10 -3.52 15.22
C LEU A 598 -22.11 -2.41 15.57
N ILE A 599 -22.74 -2.50 16.74
CA ILE A 599 -23.65 -1.46 17.25
C ILE A 599 -22.80 -0.45 18.01
N THR A 600 -22.91 0.83 17.66
CA THR A 600 -22.25 1.90 18.39
C THR A 600 -23.15 2.32 19.55
N ALA A 601 -22.72 2.09 20.79
CA ALA A 601 -23.41 2.57 21.97
C ALA A 601 -22.78 3.88 22.44
N ARG A 602 -23.60 4.89 22.70
CA ARG A 602 -23.19 6.20 23.21
C ARG A 602 -23.75 6.40 24.61
N ILE A 603 -22.91 6.81 25.55
CA ILE A 603 -23.33 7.13 26.92
C ILE A 603 -22.79 8.50 27.27
N GLU A 604 -23.67 9.42 27.64
CA GLU A 604 -23.35 10.79 27.99
C GLU A 604 -24.07 11.21 29.27
N ILE A 605 -23.43 12.10 30.03
CA ILE A 605 -24.04 12.83 31.15
C ILE A 605 -23.70 14.30 31.00
N ASP A 606 -24.69 15.16 31.19
CA ASP A 606 -24.51 16.60 31.12
C ASP A 606 -24.38 17.27 32.50
N SER A 607 -24.10 18.57 32.49
CA SER A 607 -23.89 19.39 33.68
C SER A 607 -25.15 19.61 34.51
N GLU A 608 -26.34 19.35 33.97
CA GLU A 608 -27.60 19.40 34.69
C GLU A 608 -27.96 18.05 35.33
N GLY A 609 -27.20 17.00 35.00
CA GLY A 609 -27.36 15.64 35.52
C GLY A 609 -28.22 14.77 34.61
N ASP A 610 -28.54 15.23 33.40
CA ASP A 610 -29.31 14.47 32.43
C ASP A 610 -28.41 13.45 31.73
N GLY A 611 -28.89 12.21 31.68
CA GLY A 611 -28.19 11.08 31.08
C GLY A 611 -28.78 10.74 29.72
N ARG A 612 -27.93 10.55 28.71
CA ARG A 612 -28.31 10.09 27.37
C ARG A 612 -27.65 8.77 27.03
N PHE A 613 -28.47 7.82 26.57
CA PHE A 613 -28.05 6.48 26.17
C PHE A 613 -28.47 6.23 24.71
N GLY A 614 -27.51 6.25 23.80
CA GLY A 614 -27.72 6.04 22.36
C GLY A 614 -27.25 4.66 21.90
N ALA A 615 -27.87 4.16 20.84
CA ALA A 615 -27.43 3.00 20.08
C ALA A 615 -27.72 3.23 18.59
N SER A 616 -26.70 3.09 17.74
CA SER A 616 -26.83 3.25 16.29
C SER A 616 -26.20 2.10 15.52
N LYS A 617 -26.75 1.81 14.34
CA LYS A 617 -26.18 0.85 13.38
C LYS A 617 -26.68 1.13 11.97
N THR A 618 -25.76 0.98 11.02
CA THR A 618 -26.08 0.88 9.59
C THR A 618 -26.02 -0.58 9.16
N PHE A 619 -27.06 -1.06 8.46
CA PHE A 619 -27.11 -2.40 7.88
C PHE A 619 -26.98 -2.31 6.36
N ASP A 620 -25.92 -2.88 5.80
CA ASP A 620 -25.75 -2.97 4.35
C ASP A 620 -26.65 -4.08 3.77
N LEU A 621 -27.81 -3.68 3.26
CA LEU A 621 -28.83 -4.58 2.73
C LEU A 621 -28.38 -5.18 1.39
N ALA A 622 -27.87 -4.34 0.48
CA ALA A 622 -27.35 -4.70 -0.84
C ALA A 622 -26.26 -3.70 -1.28
N THR A 623 -25.63 -3.91 -2.44
CA THR A 623 -24.44 -3.21 -2.94
C THR A 623 -24.51 -1.66 -2.93
N ARG A 624 -25.69 -1.05 -2.76
CA ARG A 624 -25.84 0.41 -2.61
C ARG A 624 -26.96 0.80 -1.64
N TRP A 625 -27.55 -0.18 -0.97
CA TRP A 625 -28.73 0.01 -0.14
C TRP A 625 -28.37 -0.26 1.31
N SER A 626 -28.60 0.73 2.16
CA SER A 626 -28.33 0.60 3.58
C SER A 626 -29.54 1.03 4.40
N LEU A 627 -29.78 0.33 5.51
CA LEU A 627 -30.76 0.72 6.52
C LEU A 627 -30.00 1.41 7.65
N VAL A 628 -30.24 2.70 7.84
CA VAL A 628 -29.65 3.50 8.91
C VAL A 628 -30.62 3.48 10.09
N THR A 629 -30.11 3.16 11.27
CA THR A 629 -30.92 3.12 12.50
C THR A 629 -30.20 3.86 13.60
N ASP A 630 -30.96 4.72 14.29
CA ASP A 630 -30.51 5.43 15.48
C ASP A 630 -31.62 5.39 16.54
N CYS A 631 -31.24 5.27 17.79
CA CYS A 631 -32.15 5.28 18.92
C CYS A 631 -31.42 5.81 20.14
N SER A 632 -31.98 6.83 20.79
CA SER A 632 -31.47 7.38 22.02
C SER A 632 -32.56 7.54 23.08
N TYR A 633 -32.18 7.28 24.32
CA TYR A 633 -33.00 7.51 25.49
C TYR A 633 -32.37 8.64 26.31
N ASP A 634 -33.10 9.73 26.44
CA ASP A 634 -32.77 10.88 27.27
C ASP A 634 -33.64 10.85 28.54
N THR A 635 -33.02 11.04 29.71
CA THR A 635 -33.73 11.01 31.01
C THR A 635 -34.81 12.09 31.14
N THR A 636 -34.73 13.14 30.34
CA THR A 636 -35.55 14.35 30.37
C THR A 636 -36.62 14.32 29.27
N SER A 637 -36.23 14.08 28.02
CA SER A 637 -37.11 14.16 26.84
C SER A 637 -37.69 12.82 26.36
N LYS A 638 -37.27 11.69 26.95
CA LYS A 638 -37.66 10.29 26.64
C LYS A 638 -36.96 9.74 25.39
N TRP A 639 -37.65 8.88 24.62
CA TRP A 639 -37.07 8.15 23.49
C TRP A 639 -37.10 8.99 22.22
N ASP A 640 -35.95 9.12 21.57
CA ASP A 640 -35.74 9.63 20.21
C ASP A 640 -35.23 8.47 19.36
N TRP A 641 -35.79 8.26 18.18
CA TRP A 641 -35.34 7.22 17.27
C TRP A 641 -35.69 7.53 15.83
N SER A 642 -34.80 7.10 14.94
CA SER A 642 -34.98 7.23 13.51
C SER A 642 -34.63 5.93 12.77
N VAL A 643 -35.34 5.70 11.67
CA VAL A 643 -35.04 4.62 10.72
C VAL A 643 -35.06 5.19 9.32
N GLY A 644 -33.93 5.07 8.63
CA GLY A 644 -33.73 5.58 7.28
C GLY A 644 -33.34 4.49 6.29
N LEU A 645 -33.83 4.62 5.06
CA LEU A 645 -33.38 3.85 3.92
C LEU A 645 -32.53 4.75 3.02
N GLU A 646 -31.28 4.34 2.80
CA GLU A 646 -30.30 5.07 2.00
C GLU A 646 -29.99 4.33 0.70
N TYR A 647 -29.88 5.07 -0.40
CA TYR A 647 -29.34 4.61 -1.68
C TYR A 647 -28.15 5.45 -2.12
N GLN A 648 -26.96 4.85 -2.18
CA GLN A 648 -25.72 5.51 -2.58
C GLN A 648 -25.66 5.73 -4.11
N LEU A 649 -25.68 7.00 -4.54
CA LEU A 649 -25.59 7.38 -5.96
C LEU A 649 -24.13 7.47 -6.41
N THR A 650 -23.34 8.22 -5.63
CA THR A 650 -21.92 8.53 -5.86
C THR A 650 -21.16 8.48 -4.54
N LYS A 651 -19.84 8.73 -4.55
CA LYS A 651 -19.04 8.80 -3.32
C LYS A 651 -19.42 9.97 -2.40
N GLN A 652 -20.14 11.00 -2.91
CA GLN A 652 -20.56 12.17 -2.13
C GLN A 652 -22.07 12.27 -1.92
N PHE A 653 -22.90 11.55 -2.68
CA PHE A 653 -24.35 11.76 -2.67
C PHE A 653 -25.10 10.45 -2.50
N SER A 654 -26.06 10.46 -1.58
CA SER A 654 -27.06 9.41 -1.41
C SER A 654 -28.48 9.99 -1.38
N ILE A 655 -29.44 9.22 -1.87
CA ILE A 655 -30.88 9.50 -1.66
C ILE A 655 -31.27 8.86 -0.33
N VAL A 656 -31.96 9.61 0.53
CA VAL A 656 -32.38 9.13 1.84
C VAL A 656 -33.89 9.35 2.02
N THR A 657 -34.57 8.32 2.50
CA THR A 657 -35.88 8.46 3.15
C THR A 657 -35.73 8.08 4.61
N MET A 658 -36.35 8.83 5.51
CA MET A 658 -36.22 8.61 6.95
C MET A 658 -37.55 8.86 7.64
N TYR A 659 -37.88 7.99 8.59
CA TYR A 659 -38.88 8.29 9.59
C TYR A 659 -38.17 8.58 10.90
N ASP A 660 -38.44 9.76 11.43
CA ASP A 660 -38.00 10.21 12.74
C ASP A 660 -39.25 10.33 13.63
N ASN A 661 -39.18 9.88 14.88
CA ASN A 661 -40.35 9.89 15.76
C ASN A 661 -40.78 11.30 16.20
N GLU A 662 -39.88 12.28 16.12
CA GLU A 662 -40.15 13.68 16.44
C GLU A 662 -40.54 14.48 15.18
N TYR A 663 -39.74 14.39 14.11
CA TYR A 663 -39.96 15.20 12.89
C TYR A 663 -40.87 14.53 11.85
N GLY A 664 -41.16 13.23 12.01
CA GLY A 664 -41.97 12.42 11.11
C GLY A 664 -41.22 11.94 9.86
N PHE A 665 -41.97 11.64 8.80
CA PHE A 665 -41.41 11.15 7.54
C PHE A 665 -40.79 12.28 6.70
N GLY A 666 -39.55 12.04 6.25
CA GLY A 666 -38.77 12.91 5.39
C GLY A 666 -38.16 12.16 4.21
N ALA A 667 -37.94 12.88 3.12
CA ALA A 667 -37.16 12.39 1.98
C ALA A 667 -36.23 13.51 1.49
N GLY A 668 -35.02 13.15 1.07
CA GLY A 668 -34.04 14.11 0.59
C GLY A 668 -32.70 13.50 0.25
N LEU A 669 -31.63 14.23 0.53
CA LEU A 669 -30.27 13.88 0.14
C LEU A 669 -29.34 13.86 1.34
N ARG A 670 -28.42 12.89 1.36
CA ARG A 670 -27.22 12.90 2.19
C ARG A 670 -26.03 13.32 1.34
N LEU A 671 -25.23 14.23 1.88
CA LEU A 671 -24.00 14.73 1.29
C LEU A 671 -22.83 14.33 2.17
N GLN A 672 -21.79 13.76 1.57
CA GLN A 672 -20.54 13.41 2.23
C GLN A 672 -19.38 14.12 1.52
N PHE A 673 -18.66 14.97 2.23
CA PHE A 673 -17.52 15.75 1.74
C PHE A 673 -16.30 15.57 2.63
#